data_AF-A0A3M1GNH4-F1
#
_entry.id   AF-A0A3M1GNH4-F1
#
_cell.length_a   1.000
_cell.length_b   1.000
_cell.length_c   1.000
_cell.angle_alpha   90.00
_cell.angle_beta   90.00
_cell.angle_gamma   90.00
#
_symmetry.space_group_name_H-M   'P 1'
#
loop_
_entity.id
_entity.type
_entity.pdbx_description
1 polymer ?
#
loop_
_entity_poly.entity_id
_entity_poly.type
_entity_poly.pdbx_seq_one_letter_code
_entity_poly.pdbx_strand_id
1 'polypeptide(L)'
;MFFVLLALVGLGGNQSVKAAAPARLVGAHHMVAFPWSTTNQDQFDEEARRWKAAGWDFVILHMDAYDAGYPAQLRRYYDACAKVGIKATASWATFDPNDPRGDLLSLWIPAIVRDTRDHPAQWKIDGVPVYSAFNLPARTKDVLQAAGLWPVKIWAHTYYYAEGVGQLHATADPDVIRNTYDLLPWLEGLANFSGDMPASQIETLNRILVEVSAERGKLSMAGVTPLYGSHHLWDMDGYRGLETQWRAILRTPPNAVWWVTSNDFNEISYISDLPQTPVWTDHWNKHHMADPLDHSGYRKFAEPFVAAYKAGQPVPTFDRDRLFLAYQLHPKNAAPIAGSPDHMYGGRSWRDLLPDKIFASAHLTLPARLRINGVLSEEFPAGVAHFEIPLTVGSAPEVAIVRNGIVVKSGYGPLPITDSPAIGAWNYLAIEVAEDQNPVQTVPVPAITSPVADAGFTAGDTIRIEASVSGDTSTLARVEFHDGSIKLGEDTTAPYSFTWTGAPAGTRFLTATTVTYDGRRATSETVAIQVAAPDTGPSDYEAYVWPRSSAFRQVSDYYYAWSRETVSGSVTWTPASFGPAGVKNMTNGGQNLTVTLADSFPTDAGLLLNAAFWGAGATVTFRDASGRVLKQFGAESAEVAANKDARGESWLYLKKTASGWTCDWASAGARRYNDSVFDIAGGRLVDNGQFVKPDSFSTWVRGGYAVRFNTDARRIYLYLWLNATQFRVIANGKVTHEAADDRSRPQGTWAVFPIEFAEGGSKDVEILFDNDTPFVGVVVPPAEGAIRPWQGQPWRKTMAVIGDSITEGGTKGYAWSAAHLLNLDAIVRPMGSTGYVDPGFVGGYPHDFLSRLEKDVLQHNPDIVVVSGGVNDQSHPADDQNDPVAFENAVRTLFDRVDARLPGATKIALSPFWPNQTFPAVNVLYTDIIRRNAEARGWHFIDFRYVKNADVSRFISGDGIHPSPAGWAYLGAKLAEDLAPIVGGSLPSTGTPATPPATDTGSGGSGSSGSGTDSGGSSGSG
;
A
#
# COMPACT_ATOMS: atom_id res chain seq x y z
N MET A 1 -24.07 61.54 -0.96
CA MET A 1 -22.77 61.67 -1.66
C MET A 1 -22.72 60.52 -2.67
N PHE A 2 -22.88 60.81 -3.95
CA PHE A 2 -21.79 61.10 -4.92
C PHE A 2 -20.90 59.85 -5.12
N PHE A 3 -21.06 59.03 -6.17
CA PHE A 3 -20.96 59.21 -7.65
C PHE A 3 -19.56 58.95 -8.25
N VAL A 4 -19.56 58.63 -9.54
CA VAL A 4 -18.53 57.90 -10.31
C VAL A 4 -17.71 58.86 -11.20
N LEU A 5 -16.69 58.31 -11.88
CA LEU A 5 -15.85 58.85 -12.97
C LEU A 5 -14.57 59.63 -12.57
N LEU A 6 -13.51 59.71 -13.40
CA LEU A 6 -12.95 58.85 -14.47
C LEU A 6 -11.68 59.53 -15.04
N ALA A 7 -10.62 58.80 -15.41
CA ALA A 7 -9.67 59.24 -16.45
C ALA A 7 -8.77 58.10 -16.96
N LEU A 8 -8.63 58.00 -18.28
CA LEU A 8 -7.64 57.16 -18.97
C LEU A 8 -6.95 58.05 -20.02
N VAL A 9 -5.66 58.33 -19.85
CA VAL A 9 -4.76 58.81 -20.91
C VAL A 9 -3.39 58.20 -20.62
N GLY A 10 -2.84 57.44 -21.57
CA GLY A 10 -1.54 56.78 -21.43
C GLY A 10 -0.49 57.32 -22.40
N LEU A 11 0.78 57.03 -22.13
CA LEU A 11 1.90 57.24 -23.07
C LEU A 11 2.91 56.09 -22.98
N GLY A 12 3.16 55.45 -24.12
CA GLY A 12 4.41 54.77 -24.48
C GLY A 12 4.96 53.67 -23.55
N GLY A 13 4.47 52.43 -23.69
CA GLY A 13 5.13 51.28 -23.06
C GLY A 13 4.43 49.94 -23.27
N ASN A 14 4.60 49.31 -24.43
CA ASN A 14 4.15 47.92 -24.66
C ASN A 14 5.08 46.93 -23.92
N GLN A 15 4.91 46.79 -22.61
CA GLN A 15 5.23 45.52 -21.95
C GLN A 15 4.07 44.56 -22.22
N SER A 16 4.29 43.62 -23.14
CA SER A 16 3.43 42.45 -23.25
C SER A 16 3.45 41.70 -21.93
N VAL A 17 2.27 41.37 -21.40
CA VAL A 17 2.15 40.49 -20.24
C VAL A 17 2.68 39.12 -20.67
N LYS A 18 3.93 38.80 -20.30
CA LYS A 18 4.46 37.43 -20.44
C LYS A 18 3.48 36.49 -19.75
N ALA A 19 3.19 35.35 -20.39
CA ALA A 19 2.46 34.28 -19.71
C ALA A 19 3.23 33.87 -18.45
N ALA A 20 2.51 33.50 -17.39
CA ALA A 20 3.15 33.13 -16.12
C ALA A 20 4.07 31.93 -16.35
N ALA A 21 5.37 32.12 -16.12
CA ALA A 21 6.37 31.07 -16.28
C ALA A 21 6.07 29.90 -15.33
N PRO A 22 6.36 28.65 -15.71
CA PRO A 22 6.14 27.49 -14.85
C PRO A 22 6.89 27.67 -13.53
N ALA A 23 6.15 27.71 -12.44
CA ALA A 23 6.70 28.02 -11.13
C ALA A 23 7.13 26.74 -10.40
N ARG A 24 8.41 26.70 -10.02
CA ARG A 24 9.01 25.74 -9.07
C ARG A 24 9.21 24.33 -9.60
N LEU A 25 9.97 24.25 -10.68
CA LEU A 25 10.46 22.99 -11.26
C LEU A 25 11.72 22.48 -10.53
N VAL A 26 11.90 21.17 -10.41
CA VAL A 26 13.12 20.54 -9.86
C VAL A 26 13.70 19.57 -10.89
N GLY A 27 15.02 19.58 -11.05
CA GLY A 27 15.73 18.67 -11.94
C GLY A 27 17.18 18.45 -11.53
N ALA A 28 17.98 17.86 -12.42
CA ALA A 28 19.41 17.67 -12.21
C ALA A 28 20.20 17.80 -13.53
N HIS A 29 21.48 18.09 -13.42
CA HIS A 29 22.45 17.80 -14.46
C HIS A 29 22.70 16.29 -14.53
N HIS A 30 22.95 15.78 -15.72
CA HIS A 30 23.26 14.38 -15.95
C HIS A 30 24.24 14.25 -17.11
N MET A 31 25.39 13.64 -16.84
CA MET A 31 26.52 13.53 -17.75
C MET A 31 26.25 12.40 -18.74
N VAL A 32 25.92 12.74 -20.00
CA VAL A 32 25.68 11.73 -21.06
C VAL A 32 26.94 10.90 -21.32
N ALA A 33 28.11 11.49 -21.06
CA ALA A 33 29.43 10.90 -21.22
C ALA A 33 29.72 9.67 -20.35
N PHE A 34 28.99 9.50 -19.23
CA PHE A 34 29.18 8.40 -18.27
C PHE A 34 27.94 7.50 -18.19
N PRO A 35 27.52 6.86 -19.31
CA PRO A 35 26.46 5.88 -19.27
C PRO A 35 26.96 4.61 -18.56
N TRP A 36 26.02 3.77 -18.14
CA TRP A 36 26.34 2.40 -17.77
C TRP A 36 26.90 1.60 -18.96
N SER A 37 27.40 0.38 -18.70
CA SER A 37 28.11 -0.49 -19.66
C SER A 37 27.33 -0.86 -20.91
N THR A 38 26.03 -0.60 -20.94
CA THR A 38 25.13 -1.14 -21.95
C THR A 38 24.63 -0.06 -22.89
N THR A 39 24.45 -0.45 -24.14
CA THR A 39 23.67 0.30 -25.13
C THR A 39 22.19 -0.06 -25.08
N ASN A 40 21.71 -0.75 -24.03
CA ASN A 40 20.31 -1.19 -23.92
C ASN A 40 19.41 -0.06 -23.42
N GLN A 41 18.28 0.14 -24.10
CA GLN A 41 17.28 1.16 -23.78
C GLN A 41 16.67 0.98 -22.38
N ASP A 42 16.51 -0.25 -21.90
CA ASP A 42 15.82 -0.54 -20.64
C ASP A 42 16.47 0.12 -19.43
N GLN A 43 17.79 0.36 -19.48
CA GLN A 43 18.53 1.07 -18.44
C GLN A 43 18.21 2.57 -18.46
N PHE A 44 18.26 3.23 -19.63
CA PHE A 44 17.87 4.64 -19.77
C PHE A 44 16.41 4.87 -19.31
N ASP A 45 15.51 3.94 -19.67
CA ASP A 45 14.12 3.95 -19.23
C ASP A 45 13.97 3.79 -17.71
N GLU A 46 14.81 2.96 -17.08
CA GLU A 46 14.88 2.78 -15.62
C GLU A 46 15.48 4.01 -14.92
N GLU A 47 16.44 4.72 -15.52
CA GLU A 47 16.93 5.98 -14.96
C GLU A 47 15.83 7.05 -14.95
N ALA A 48 15.12 7.18 -16.07
CA ALA A 48 14.01 8.11 -16.18
C ALA A 48 12.88 7.77 -15.18
N ARG A 49 12.63 6.46 -14.91
CA ARG A 49 11.73 6.02 -13.83
C ARG A 49 12.23 6.47 -12.44
N ARG A 50 13.53 6.32 -12.15
CA ARG A 50 14.13 6.76 -10.87
C ARG A 50 14.08 8.27 -10.69
N TRP A 51 14.39 9.04 -11.74
CA TRP A 51 14.23 10.50 -11.73
C TRP A 51 12.78 10.90 -11.47
N LYS A 52 11.80 10.16 -12.04
CA LYS A 52 10.38 10.42 -11.83
C LYS A 52 9.95 10.11 -10.40
N ALA A 53 10.43 9.00 -9.83
CA ALA A 53 10.20 8.61 -8.44
C ALA A 53 10.87 9.58 -7.43
N ALA A 54 12.05 10.11 -7.77
CA ALA A 54 12.72 11.19 -7.05
C ALA A 54 12.04 12.58 -7.25
N GLY A 55 10.92 12.63 -7.96
CA GLY A 55 10.11 13.82 -8.11
C GLY A 55 10.70 14.88 -9.06
N TRP A 56 11.56 14.53 -10.00
CA TRP A 56 12.12 15.48 -10.97
C TRP A 56 11.12 15.77 -12.12
N ASP A 57 11.08 17.03 -12.54
CA ASP A 57 10.29 17.50 -13.68
C ASP A 57 11.15 17.57 -14.96
N PHE A 58 12.45 17.86 -14.81
CA PHE A 58 13.39 17.98 -15.90
C PHE A 58 14.77 17.36 -15.62
N VAL A 59 15.53 17.11 -16.68
CA VAL A 59 16.94 16.73 -16.67
C VAL A 59 17.71 17.58 -17.68
N ILE A 60 18.92 17.99 -17.30
CA ILE A 60 19.87 18.71 -18.16
C ILE A 60 20.96 17.73 -18.56
N LEU A 61 20.97 17.31 -19.82
CA LEU A 61 21.84 16.27 -20.35
C LEU A 61 23.14 16.88 -20.89
N HIS A 62 24.25 16.70 -20.18
CA HIS A 62 25.53 17.34 -20.49
C HIS A 62 26.38 16.58 -21.51
N MET A 63 27.13 17.34 -22.32
CA MET A 63 28.04 16.85 -23.36
C MET A 63 29.33 17.68 -23.37
N ASP A 64 30.40 17.19 -22.73
CA ASP A 64 31.71 17.87 -22.67
C ASP A 64 32.49 17.84 -24.00
N ALA A 65 32.39 16.72 -24.72
CA ALA A 65 32.99 16.53 -26.04
C ALA A 65 32.13 15.57 -26.85
N TYR A 66 32.00 15.77 -28.16
CA TYR A 66 31.21 14.88 -29.03
C TYR A 66 32.09 13.71 -29.49
N ASP A 67 31.96 12.57 -28.83
CA ASP A 67 32.50 11.30 -29.35
C ASP A 67 31.53 10.68 -30.40
N ALA A 68 31.85 9.49 -30.91
CA ALA A 68 31.02 8.83 -31.93
C ALA A 68 29.71 8.20 -31.40
N GLY A 69 29.55 8.04 -30.07
CA GLY A 69 28.45 7.37 -29.39
C GLY A 69 27.46 8.29 -28.67
N TYR A 70 27.90 9.44 -28.16
CA TYR A 70 27.07 10.37 -27.37
C TYR A 70 25.76 10.81 -28.06
N PRO A 71 25.68 11.01 -29.39
CA PRO A 71 24.41 11.35 -30.04
C PRO A 71 23.35 10.24 -29.94
N ALA A 72 23.77 8.98 -29.91
CA ALA A 72 22.87 7.86 -29.69
C ALA A 72 22.38 7.86 -28.22
N GLN A 73 23.29 8.01 -27.26
CA GLN A 73 22.96 8.07 -25.83
C GLN A 73 22.02 9.25 -25.51
N LEU A 74 22.27 10.43 -26.08
CA LEU A 74 21.40 11.61 -25.95
C LEU A 74 19.97 11.29 -26.44
N ARG A 75 19.81 10.68 -27.62
CA ARG A 75 18.49 10.29 -28.13
C ARG A 75 17.81 9.27 -27.22
N ARG A 76 18.53 8.25 -26.74
CA ARG A 76 18.02 7.26 -25.77
C ARG A 76 17.52 7.89 -24.47
N TYR A 77 18.20 8.91 -23.95
CA TYR A 77 17.76 9.67 -22.80
C TYR A 77 16.51 10.51 -23.09
N TYR A 78 16.42 11.12 -24.27
CA TYR A 78 15.21 11.83 -24.71
C TYR A 78 14.01 10.88 -24.88
N ASP A 79 14.20 9.69 -25.46
CA ASP A 79 13.20 8.63 -25.57
C ASP A 79 12.72 8.16 -24.18
N ALA A 80 13.65 7.88 -23.27
CA ALA A 80 13.35 7.48 -21.90
C ALA A 80 12.55 8.56 -21.14
N CYS A 81 12.97 9.83 -21.23
CA CYS A 81 12.25 10.95 -20.64
C CYS A 81 10.82 11.10 -21.20
N ALA A 82 10.61 10.83 -22.50
CA ALA A 82 9.29 10.89 -23.11
C ALA A 82 8.34 9.82 -22.53
N LYS A 83 8.83 8.60 -22.29
CA LYS A 83 8.04 7.48 -21.72
C LYS A 83 7.51 7.77 -20.31
N VAL A 84 8.29 8.45 -19.47
CA VAL A 84 7.93 8.75 -18.06
C VAL A 84 7.35 10.15 -17.84
N GLY A 85 7.28 10.97 -18.89
CA GLY A 85 6.83 12.37 -18.79
C GLY A 85 7.78 13.25 -17.95
N ILE A 86 9.07 13.20 -18.26
CA ILE A 86 10.10 14.17 -17.81
C ILE A 86 10.49 15.05 -19.00
N LYS A 87 10.94 16.28 -18.73
CA LYS A 87 11.49 17.17 -19.76
C LYS A 87 13.01 17.10 -19.84
N ALA A 88 13.53 16.87 -21.04
CA ALA A 88 14.96 16.87 -21.32
C ALA A 88 15.37 18.20 -21.95
N THR A 89 16.57 18.67 -21.62
CA THR A 89 17.27 19.72 -22.35
C THR A 89 18.73 19.31 -22.52
N ALA A 90 19.31 19.55 -23.69
CA ALA A 90 20.74 19.33 -23.90
C ALA A 90 21.56 20.48 -23.31
N SER A 91 22.79 20.18 -22.89
CA SER A 91 23.79 21.13 -22.41
C SER A 91 25.16 20.80 -23.00
N TRP A 92 25.98 21.84 -23.20
CA TRP A 92 27.33 21.73 -23.74
C TRP A 92 28.28 22.66 -22.96
N ALA A 93 29.52 22.24 -22.78
CA ALA A 93 30.58 23.06 -22.19
C ALA A 93 31.41 23.81 -23.24
N THR A 94 32.13 24.84 -22.80
CA THR A 94 33.33 25.33 -23.50
C THR A 94 34.46 25.63 -22.51
N PHE A 95 35.45 24.76 -22.50
CA PHE A 95 36.75 24.98 -21.90
C PHE A 95 37.77 25.38 -22.97
N ASP A 96 38.65 26.32 -22.60
CA ASP A 96 39.71 26.94 -23.40
C ASP A 96 39.28 27.78 -24.64
N PRO A 97 39.41 29.14 -24.60
CA PRO A 97 39.26 29.99 -25.79
C PRO A 97 40.41 29.85 -26.80
N ASN A 98 41.46 29.09 -26.49
CA ASN A 98 42.57 28.75 -27.39
C ASN A 98 42.43 27.33 -28.00
N ASP A 99 41.33 26.62 -27.75
CA ASP A 99 41.16 25.23 -28.20
C ASP A 99 41.30 25.12 -29.75
N PRO A 100 42.30 24.39 -30.27
CA PRO A 100 42.46 24.20 -31.72
C PRO A 100 41.29 23.45 -32.37
N ARG A 101 40.35 22.91 -31.59
CA ARG A 101 39.09 22.28 -32.03
C ARG A 101 37.94 23.28 -32.22
N GLY A 102 38.18 24.60 -32.14
CA GLY A 102 37.13 25.63 -32.16
C GLY A 102 36.10 25.56 -33.30
N ASP A 103 36.46 25.00 -34.46
CA ASP A 103 35.52 24.75 -35.57
C ASP A 103 34.42 23.71 -35.23
N LEU A 104 34.70 22.75 -34.35
CA LEU A 104 33.78 21.66 -34.01
C LEU A 104 32.50 22.16 -33.32
N LEU A 105 32.58 23.24 -32.53
CA LEU A 105 31.43 23.91 -31.93
C LEU A 105 30.41 24.38 -32.99
N SER A 106 30.90 24.80 -34.17
CA SER A 106 30.03 25.23 -35.29
C SER A 106 29.30 24.08 -35.97
N LEU A 107 29.78 22.85 -35.81
CA LEU A 107 29.18 21.63 -36.37
C LEU A 107 28.21 20.98 -35.37
N TRP A 108 28.61 20.89 -34.10
CA TRP A 108 27.93 20.08 -33.10
C TRP A 108 26.71 20.75 -32.47
N ILE A 109 26.79 22.04 -32.09
CA ILE A 109 25.65 22.75 -31.48
C ILE A 109 24.45 22.76 -32.46
N PRO A 110 24.62 23.04 -33.77
CA PRO A 110 23.54 22.88 -34.75
C PRO A 110 23.07 21.44 -34.99
N ALA A 111 23.88 20.41 -34.71
CA ALA A 111 23.44 19.01 -34.81
C ALA A 111 22.56 18.63 -33.61
N ILE A 112 23.03 18.88 -32.38
CA ILE A 112 22.29 18.66 -31.14
C ILE A 112 20.93 19.36 -31.19
N VAL A 113 20.89 20.63 -31.60
CA VAL A 113 19.63 21.37 -31.71
C VAL A 113 18.72 20.82 -32.82
N ARG A 114 19.23 20.26 -33.93
CA ARG A 114 18.37 19.61 -34.95
C ARG A 114 17.73 18.32 -34.45
N ASP A 115 18.49 17.48 -33.77
CA ASP A 115 18.03 16.18 -33.27
C ASP A 115 17.00 16.31 -32.14
N THR A 116 17.13 17.34 -31.29
CA THR A 116 16.36 17.45 -30.04
C THR A 116 15.17 18.42 -30.11
N ARG A 117 15.25 19.51 -30.89
CA ARG A 117 14.33 20.66 -30.84
C ARG A 117 12.84 20.35 -30.87
N ASP A 118 12.46 19.27 -31.56
CA ASP A 118 11.06 18.90 -31.80
C ASP A 118 10.71 17.51 -31.21
N HIS A 119 11.57 16.97 -30.36
CA HIS A 119 11.32 15.75 -29.60
C HIS A 119 10.22 15.94 -28.52
N PRO A 120 9.32 14.97 -28.26
CA PRO A 120 8.29 15.11 -27.22
C PRO A 120 8.81 15.40 -25.80
N ALA A 121 10.00 14.90 -25.47
CA ALA A 121 10.66 15.19 -24.19
C ALA A 121 11.31 16.58 -24.13
N GLN A 122 11.59 17.25 -25.25
CA GLN A 122 12.28 18.55 -25.26
C GLN A 122 11.55 19.56 -24.38
N TRP A 123 12.28 20.19 -23.46
CA TRP A 123 11.76 21.31 -22.69
C TRP A 123 11.51 22.49 -23.64
N LYS A 124 10.27 23.00 -23.64
CA LYS A 124 9.85 24.18 -24.38
C LYS A 124 9.19 25.16 -23.42
N ILE A 125 9.46 26.46 -23.59
CA ILE A 125 8.78 27.57 -22.91
C ILE A 125 8.24 28.48 -24.02
N ASP A 126 6.96 28.86 -23.93
CA ASP A 126 6.24 29.58 -25.01
C ASP A 126 6.29 28.85 -26.37
N GLY A 127 6.46 27.52 -26.36
CA GLY A 127 6.67 26.69 -27.57
C GLY A 127 8.10 26.71 -28.12
N VAL A 128 8.98 27.60 -27.63
CA VAL A 128 10.39 27.70 -28.03
C VAL A 128 11.23 26.70 -27.23
N PRO A 129 12.11 25.88 -27.85
CA PRO A 129 12.95 24.94 -27.13
C PRO A 129 13.97 25.66 -26.24
N VAL A 130 14.15 25.11 -25.04
CA VAL A 130 15.13 25.52 -24.04
C VAL A 130 16.38 24.68 -24.20
N TYR A 131 17.55 25.32 -24.15
CA TYR A 131 18.86 24.67 -24.06
C TYR A 131 19.69 25.26 -22.93
N SER A 132 20.64 24.47 -22.45
CA SER A 132 21.63 24.86 -21.44
C SER A 132 23.02 25.04 -22.07
N ALA A 133 23.88 25.85 -21.45
CA ALA A 133 25.29 25.93 -21.80
C ALA A 133 26.13 26.25 -20.57
N PHE A 134 27.19 25.48 -20.34
CA PHE A 134 28.17 25.69 -19.28
C PHE A 134 29.29 26.63 -19.76
N ASN A 135 29.59 27.67 -18.99
CA ASN A 135 30.50 28.79 -19.33
C ASN A 135 30.13 29.63 -20.59
N LEU A 136 29.12 29.19 -21.38
CA LEU A 136 28.50 29.84 -22.54
C LEU A 136 29.46 30.55 -23.52
N PRO A 137 29.82 29.94 -24.66
CA PRO A 137 30.60 30.65 -25.67
C PRO A 137 29.75 31.76 -26.30
N ALA A 138 30.30 32.98 -26.34
CA ALA A 138 29.59 34.19 -26.82
C ALA A 138 28.98 34.03 -28.23
N ARG A 139 29.58 33.21 -29.10
CA ARG A 139 29.12 32.92 -30.47
C ARG A 139 27.95 31.93 -30.57
N THR A 140 27.42 31.40 -29.45
CA THR A 140 26.31 30.41 -29.44
C THR A 140 25.14 30.86 -30.32
N LYS A 141 24.73 32.12 -30.16
CA LYS A 141 23.65 32.73 -30.93
C LYS A 141 24.00 32.83 -32.42
N ASP A 142 25.19 33.33 -32.75
CA ASP A 142 25.62 33.53 -34.14
C ASP A 142 25.69 32.21 -34.92
N VAL A 143 26.19 31.14 -34.28
CA VAL A 143 26.22 29.77 -34.82
C VAL A 143 24.81 29.25 -35.10
N LEU A 144 23.87 29.42 -34.17
CA LEU A 144 22.49 28.98 -34.35
C LEU A 144 21.69 29.85 -35.34
N GLN A 145 22.05 31.13 -35.49
CA GLN A 145 21.48 32.00 -36.53
C GLN A 145 22.02 31.64 -37.92
N ALA A 146 23.33 31.40 -38.06
CA ALA A 146 23.94 30.96 -39.32
C ALA A 146 23.41 29.58 -39.77
N ALA A 147 23.12 28.69 -38.83
CA ALA A 147 22.50 27.39 -39.10
C ALA A 147 20.98 27.43 -39.36
N GLY A 148 20.32 28.60 -39.23
CA GLY A 148 18.87 28.74 -39.41
C GLY A 148 18.01 28.08 -38.30
N LEU A 149 18.57 27.83 -37.12
CA LEU A 149 17.92 27.11 -36.02
C LEU A 149 17.37 28.03 -34.92
N TRP A 150 17.87 29.27 -34.87
CA TRP A 150 17.36 30.36 -34.01
C TRP A 150 15.92 30.75 -34.43
N PRO A 151 15.00 31.10 -33.50
CA PRO A 151 15.21 31.30 -32.06
C PRO A 151 15.19 30.01 -31.22
N VAL A 152 15.99 30.03 -30.17
CA VAL A 152 15.94 29.10 -29.03
C VAL A 152 16.00 29.92 -27.74
N LYS A 153 15.57 29.36 -26.60
CA LYS A 153 15.80 29.95 -25.27
C LYS A 153 17.06 29.33 -24.67
N ILE A 154 18.02 30.14 -24.24
CA ILE A 154 19.24 29.66 -23.58
C ILE A 154 19.20 30.00 -22.09
N TRP A 155 19.48 28.99 -21.25
CA TRP A 155 19.76 29.11 -19.83
C TRP A 155 21.26 28.88 -19.62
N ALA A 156 22.03 29.90 -19.28
CA ALA A 156 23.48 29.77 -19.15
C ALA A 156 23.91 29.49 -17.71
N HIS A 157 24.84 28.55 -17.53
CA HIS A 157 25.33 28.10 -16.24
C HIS A 157 26.71 28.73 -15.98
N THR A 158 26.86 29.39 -14.83
CA THR A 158 28.05 30.20 -14.51
C THR A 158 28.99 29.46 -13.53
N TYR A 159 30.31 29.49 -13.75
CA TYR A 159 31.33 28.83 -12.92
C TYR A 159 32.37 29.81 -12.33
N TYR A 160 33.01 29.50 -11.21
CA TYR A 160 33.73 30.47 -10.35
C TYR A 160 35.24 30.74 -10.67
N TYR A 161 35.78 30.31 -11.81
CA TYR A 161 37.21 30.53 -12.09
C TYR A 161 37.58 32.01 -12.32
N ALA A 162 38.88 32.32 -12.21
CA ALA A 162 39.37 33.71 -12.20
C ALA A 162 39.25 34.43 -13.56
N GLU A 163 39.33 35.77 -13.52
CA GLU A 163 39.02 36.67 -14.64
C GLU A 163 39.74 36.34 -15.96
N GLY A 164 38.94 36.18 -17.02
CA GLY A 164 39.40 36.05 -18.39
C GLY A 164 38.29 36.38 -19.39
N VAL A 165 38.60 37.15 -20.44
CA VAL A 165 37.62 37.64 -21.42
C VAL A 165 37.18 36.51 -22.35
N GLY A 166 36.16 35.74 -21.94
CA GLY A 166 35.59 34.68 -22.78
C GLY A 166 34.60 33.71 -22.12
N GLN A 167 34.50 33.68 -20.79
CA GLN A 167 33.61 32.76 -20.05
C GLN A 167 32.62 33.54 -19.15
N LEU A 168 31.46 32.94 -18.86
CA LEU A 168 30.50 33.47 -17.88
C LEU A 168 30.83 33.03 -16.45
N HIS A 169 31.43 33.95 -15.71
CA HIS A 169 31.86 33.74 -14.33
C HIS A 169 30.70 33.78 -13.31
N ALA A 170 30.72 32.87 -12.35
CA ALA A 170 29.82 32.88 -11.19
C ALA A 170 30.21 34.00 -10.24
N THR A 171 29.25 34.79 -9.76
CA THR A 171 29.54 35.95 -8.92
C THR A 171 28.40 36.31 -8.00
N ALA A 172 28.73 36.73 -6.78
CA ALA A 172 27.80 37.33 -5.83
C ALA A 172 27.69 38.87 -6.00
N ASP A 173 28.30 39.46 -7.04
CA ASP A 173 28.13 40.86 -7.39
C ASP A 173 26.86 41.05 -8.25
N PRO A 174 25.83 41.77 -7.76
CA PRO A 174 24.59 41.98 -8.50
C PRO A 174 24.79 42.83 -9.76
N ASP A 175 25.74 43.76 -9.77
CA ASP A 175 25.99 44.63 -10.92
C ASP A 175 26.71 43.88 -12.04
N VAL A 176 27.56 42.90 -11.72
CA VAL A 176 28.11 41.99 -12.74
C VAL A 176 27.00 41.14 -13.39
N ILE A 177 26.05 40.58 -12.61
CA ILE A 177 24.91 39.83 -13.17
C ILE A 177 24.01 40.76 -14.03
N ARG A 178 23.77 42.01 -13.59
CA ARG A 178 23.06 43.02 -14.37
C ARG A 178 23.77 43.29 -15.71
N ASN A 179 25.09 43.51 -15.68
CA ASN A 179 25.91 43.73 -16.87
C ASN A 179 25.91 42.51 -17.81
N THR A 180 25.92 41.27 -17.29
CA THR A 180 25.77 40.04 -18.10
C THR A 180 24.45 40.05 -18.87
N TYR A 181 23.33 40.42 -18.23
CA TYR A 181 22.04 40.51 -18.92
C TYR A 181 21.94 41.68 -19.92
N ASP A 182 22.65 42.79 -19.69
CA ASP A 182 22.72 43.90 -20.66
C ASP A 182 23.61 43.60 -21.87
N LEU A 183 24.70 42.84 -21.68
CA LEU A 183 25.56 42.36 -22.77
C LEU A 183 24.92 41.22 -23.57
N LEU A 184 24.17 40.32 -22.89
CA LEU A 184 23.54 39.14 -23.48
C LEU A 184 22.00 39.17 -23.29
N PRO A 185 21.29 40.20 -23.81
CA PRO A 185 19.85 40.38 -23.57
C PRO A 185 18.98 39.28 -24.18
N TRP A 186 19.57 38.39 -24.99
CA TRP A 186 18.95 37.23 -25.61
C TRP A 186 18.95 35.95 -24.75
N LEU A 187 19.65 35.94 -23.60
CA LEU A 187 19.50 34.86 -22.61
C LEU A 187 18.09 34.86 -22.02
N GLU A 188 17.52 33.68 -21.77
CA GLU A 188 16.24 33.56 -21.06
C GLU A 188 16.44 33.63 -19.54
N GLY A 189 17.56 33.10 -19.05
CA GLY A 189 17.93 33.09 -17.64
C GLY A 189 19.39 32.69 -17.40
N LEU A 190 19.82 32.82 -16.15
CA LEU A 190 21.09 32.35 -15.63
C LEU A 190 20.85 31.27 -14.56
N ALA A 191 21.80 30.36 -14.41
CA ALA A 191 21.83 29.34 -13.38
C ALA A 191 23.17 29.38 -12.65
N ASN A 192 23.13 29.30 -11.32
CA ASN A 192 24.35 29.06 -10.54
C ASN A 192 24.79 27.60 -10.74
N PHE A 193 26.07 27.37 -11.02
CA PHE A 193 26.61 26.02 -11.02
C PHE A 193 26.91 25.48 -9.61
N SER A 194 27.05 26.32 -8.58
CA SER A 194 27.11 25.92 -7.16
C SER A 194 28.18 24.91 -6.73
N GLY A 195 29.04 24.42 -7.63
CA GLY A 195 30.24 23.66 -7.29
C GLY A 195 31.41 24.56 -6.86
N ASP A 196 32.46 23.97 -6.27
CA ASP A 196 33.74 24.64 -5.98
C ASP A 196 33.61 25.81 -4.97
N MET A 197 32.62 25.76 -4.07
CA MET A 197 32.34 26.81 -3.08
C MET A 197 31.52 26.34 -1.84
N PRO A 198 31.67 27.00 -0.67
CA PRO A 198 30.89 26.71 0.54
C PRO A 198 29.40 27.04 0.43
N ALA A 199 28.57 26.31 1.19
CA ALA A 199 27.09 26.48 1.24
C ALA A 199 26.60 27.93 1.42
N SER A 200 27.31 28.74 2.20
CA SER A 200 26.97 30.15 2.45
C SER A 200 27.22 31.07 1.25
N GLN A 201 28.19 30.73 0.39
CA GLN A 201 28.41 31.41 -0.89
C GLN A 201 27.32 30.99 -1.88
N ILE A 202 26.95 29.70 -1.92
CA ILE A 202 25.85 29.19 -2.74
C ILE A 202 24.53 29.88 -2.39
N GLU A 203 24.18 30.01 -1.10
CA GLU A 203 23.00 30.79 -0.66
C GLU A 203 23.07 32.23 -1.18
N THR A 204 24.19 32.92 -0.96
CA THR A 204 24.35 34.34 -1.31
C THR A 204 24.19 34.54 -2.82
N LEU A 205 24.83 33.70 -3.62
CA LEU A 205 24.81 33.76 -5.08
C LEU A 205 23.42 33.40 -5.62
N ASN A 206 22.81 32.28 -5.15
CA ASN A 206 21.46 31.88 -5.55
C ASN A 206 20.43 32.99 -5.27
N ARG A 207 20.49 33.61 -4.09
CA ARG A 207 19.60 34.72 -3.71
C ARG A 207 19.74 35.91 -4.67
N ILE A 208 20.96 36.36 -4.93
CA ILE A 208 21.23 37.52 -5.80
C ILE A 208 20.88 37.21 -7.26
N LEU A 209 21.14 35.99 -7.72
CA LEU A 209 20.75 35.52 -9.05
C LEU A 209 19.23 35.50 -9.25
N VAL A 210 18.44 35.12 -8.22
CA VAL A 210 16.98 35.23 -8.25
C VAL A 210 16.52 36.69 -8.29
N GLU A 211 17.05 37.53 -7.40
CA GLU A 211 16.71 38.97 -7.31
C GLU A 211 16.98 39.70 -8.63
N VAL A 212 18.20 39.62 -9.17
CA VAL A 212 18.59 40.31 -10.42
C VAL A 212 17.89 39.72 -11.65
N SER A 213 17.61 38.41 -11.68
CA SER A 213 16.83 37.84 -12.79
C SER A 213 15.39 38.35 -12.78
N ALA A 214 14.78 38.51 -11.60
CA ALA A 214 13.46 39.12 -11.46
C ALA A 214 13.45 40.60 -11.88
N GLU A 215 14.45 41.40 -11.48
CA GLU A 215 14.63 42.79 -11.95
C GLU A 215 14.65 42.91 -13.48
N ARG A 216 15.26 41.92 -14.16
CA ARG A 216 15.43 41.92 -15.62
C ARG A 216 14.35 41.15 -16.40
N GLY A 217 13.32 40.62 -15.74
CA GLY A 217 12.25 39.84 -16.39
C GLY A 217 12.73 38.51 -16.99
N LYS A 218 13.77 37.93 -16.39
CA LYS A 218 14.47 36.70 -16.76
C LYS A 218 14.11 35.57 -15.81
N LEU A 219 14.41 34.33 -16.20
CA LEU A 219 14.22 33.16 -15.35
C LEU A 219 15.45 32.91 -14.47
N SER A 220 15.22 32.40 -13.27
CA SER A 220 16.24 32.10 -12.26
C SER A 220 16.28 30.61 -11.93
N MET A 221 17.48 30.02 -11.89
CA MET A 221 17.68 28.63 -11.50
C MET A 221 18.75 28.54 -10.41
N ALA A 222 18.38 28.07 -9.23
CA ALA A 222 19.32 27.86 -8.13
C ALA A 222 19.98 26.49 -8.25
N GLY A 223 21.31 26.46 -8.29
CA GLY A 223 22.07 25.23 -8.17
C GLY A 223 22.13 24.78 -6.71
N VAL A 224 21.97 23.47 -6.48
CA VAL A 224 22.16 22.84 -5.18
C VAL A 224 23.11 21.65 -5.29
N THR A 225 24.13 21.59 -4.43
CA THR A 225 25.06 20.46 -4.38
C THR A 225 25.43 20.06 -2.96
N PRO A 226 25.51 18.76 -2.64
CA PRO A 226 26.01 18.28 -1.34
C PRO A 226 27.54 18.12 -1.28
N LEU A 227 28.21 18.19 -2.44
CA LEU A 227 29.66 18.18 -2.64
C LEU A 227 29.96 18.64 -4.07
N TYR A 228 31.21 19.03 -4.37
CA TYR A 228 31.67 19.07 -5.75
C TYR A 228 33.18 18.90 -5.85
N GLY A 229 33.63 17.88 -6.59
CA GLY A 229 35.04 17.51 -6.66
C GLY A 229 35.60 16.95 -5.34
N SER A 230 36.73 16.27 -5.43
CA SER A 230 37.46 15.74 -4.26
C SER A 230 38.12 16.80 -3.38
N HIS A 231 38.12 18.07 -3.81
CA HIS A 231 38.75 19.19 -3.11
C HIS A 231 37.75 20.06 -2.31
N HIS A 232 36.47 20.08 -2.67
CA HIS A 232 35.39 20.73 -1.90
C HIS A 232 34.40 19.72 -1.33
N LEU A 233 34.90 18.51 -1.08
CA LEU A 233 34.17 17.35 -0.58
C LEU A 233 33.66 17.51 0.88
N TRP A 234 34.06 18.58 1.59
CA TRP A 234 33.55 18.92 2.94
C TRP A 234 33.00 20.34 3.11
N ASP A 235 32.79 21.08 2.02
CA ASP A 235 32.20 22.43 2.01
C ASP A 235 30.75 22.51 2.54
N MET A 236 30.17 21.35 2.87
CA MET A 236 28.78 21.17 3.33
C MET A 236 28.63 20.56 4.74
N ASP A 237 29.72 20.27 5.49
CA ASP A 237 29.66 19.65 6.84
C ASP A 237 28.64 18.49 6.93
N GLY A 238 28.82 17.47 6.07
CA GLY A 238 27.86 16.39 5.90
C GLY A 238 26.59 16.87 5.19
N TYR A 239 25.46 16.92 5.91
CA TYR A 239 24.16 17.34 5.38
C TYR A 239 23.81 18.82 5.66
N ARG A 240 24.59 19.52 6.50
CA ARG A 240 24.25 20.86 7.02
C ARG A 240 24.26 21.94 5.93
N GLY A 241 25.21 21.86 5.00
CA GLY A 241 25.30 22.74 3.84
C GLY A 241 24.19 22.49 2.82
N LEU A 242 23.74 21.25 2.68
CA LEU A 242 22.57 20.91 1.85
C LEU A 242 21.29 21.47 2.46
N GLU A 243 21.10 21.32 3.77
CA GLU A 243 19.99 21.94 4.51
C GLU A 243 19.98 23.46 4.34
N THR A 244 21.15 24.10 4.47
CA THR A 244 21.34 25.54 4.32
C THR A 244 20.89 26.03 2.94
N GLN A 245 21.37 25.38 1.87
CA GLN A 245 20.98 25.68 0.49
C GLN A 245 19.48 25.54 0.26
N TRP A 246 18.87 24.43 0.70
CA TRP A 246 17.42 24.22 0.54
C TRP A 246 16.59 25.22 1.36
N ARG A 247 17.01 25.59 2.57
CA ARG A 247 16.34 26.65 3.34
C ARG A 247 16.46 28.02 2.68
N ALA A 248 17.58 28.34 2.03
CA ALA A 248 17.73 29.56 1.23
C ALA A 248 16.78 29.56 0.01
N ILE A 249 16.68 28.43 -0.68
CA ILE A 249 15.74 28.21 -1.81
C ILE A 249 14.28 28.39 -1.37
N LEU A 250 13.89 27.94 -0.17
CA LEU A 250 12.52 28.16 0.35
C LEU A 250 12.26 29.62 0.77
N ARG A 251 13.30 30.37 1.19
CA ARG A 251 13.20 31.82 1.50
C ARG A 251 13.07 32.67 0.23
N THR A 252 13.89 32.38 -0.79
CA THR A 252 13.97 33.15 -2.03
C THR A 252 13.77 32.21 -3.23
N PRO A 253 12.52 31.80 -3.52
CA PRO A 253 12.24 30.72 -4.46
C PRO A 253 12.57 31.08 -5.92
N PRO A 254 13.51 30.37 -6.58
CA PRO A 254 13.77 30.51 -8.02
C PRO A 254 12.63 29.94 -8.86
N ASN A 255 12.66 30.16 -10.18
CA ASN A 255 11.75 29.50 -11.11
C ASN A 255 12.00 27.98 -11.19
N ALA A 256 13.26 27.58 -11.09
CA ALA A 256 13.67 26.18 -11.03
C ALA A 256 14.81 25.95 -10.01
N VAL A 257 14.95 24.72 -9.53
CA VAL A 257 16.11 24.23 -8.77
C VAL A 257 16.73 23.09 -9.57
N TRP A 258 18.06 23.02 -9.60
CA TRP A 258 18.76 21.91 -10.22
C TRP A 258 19.90 21.37 -9.35
N TRP A 259 20.01 20.06 -9.28
CA TRP A 259 21.20 19.41 -8.73
C TRP A 259 22.35 19.52 -9.73
N VAL A 260 23.52 19.92 -9.24
CA VAL A 260 24.70 20.28 -10.06
C VAL A 260 25.22 19.12 -10.92
N THR A 261 25.06 17.90 -10.42
CA THR A 261 25.35 16.61 -11.05
C THR A 261 24.42 15.55 -10.45
N SER A 262 24.16 14.47 -11.20
CA SER A 262 23.41 13.31 -10.71
C SER A 262 24.24 12.02 -10.73
N ASN A 263 25.06 11.85 -11.77
CA ASN A 263 25.86 10.65 -12.07
C ASN A 263 27.35 10.96 -12.32
N ASP A 264 27.87 12.12 -11.90
CA ASP A 264 29.30 12.40 -12.11
C ASP A 264 30.17 11.65 -11.09
N PHE A 265 30.51 10.41 -11.45
CA PHE A 265 31.41 9.54 -10.70
C PHE A 265 32.88 9.98 -10.79
N ASN A 266 33.25 10.81 -11.77
CA ASN A 266 34.60 11.30 -11.98
C ASN A 266 34.95 12.43 -11.01
N GLU A 267 33.98 13.30 -10.72
CA GLU A 267 34.07 14.42 -9.77
C GLU A 267 33.43 14.11 -8.42
N ILE A 268 33.05 12.84 -8.19
CA ILE A 268 32.46 12.28 -6.96
C ILE A 268 31.04 12.80 -6.65
N SER A 269 30.60 13.87 -7.31
CA SER A 269 29.39 14.66 -7.04
C SER A 269 28.05 14.04 -7.45
N TYR A 270 28.01 12.72 -7.67
CA TYR A 270 26.78 11.97 -7.93
C TYR A 270 25.88 11.88 -6.69
N ILE A 271 24.56 11.81 -6.95
CA ILE A 271 23.49 11.62 -5.96
C ILE A 271 22.48 10.53 -6.39
N SER A 272 22.73 9.88 -7.53
CA SER A 272 22.02 8.68 -7.99
C SER A 272 22.28 7.49 -7.08
N ASP A 273 21.33 6.57 -7.00
CA ASP A 273 21.58 5.25 -6.39
C ASP A 273 22.65 4.49 -7.22
N LEU A 274 23.57 3.78 -6.55
CA LEU A 274 24.69 3.12 -7.23
C LEU A 274 24.25 2.07 -8.27
N PRO A 275 24.96 1.94 -9.41
CA PRO A 275 24.74 0.86 -10.37
C PRO A 275 25.25 -0.49 -9.84
N GLN A 276 24.60 -1.59 -10.25
CA GLN A 276 25.04 -2.95 -9.92
C GLN A 276 26.43 -3.31 -10.47
N THR A 277 26.86 -2.64 -11.54
CA THR A 277 28.24 -2.64 -12.03
C THR A 277 28.61 -1.21 -12.46
N PRO A 278 29.49 -0.50 -11.73
CA PRO A 278 30.06 0.76 -12.19
C PRO A 278 31.07 0.52 -13.31
N VAL A 279 31.17 1.46 -14.26
CA VAL A 279 31.86 1.23 -15.54
C VAL A 279 32.88 2.32 -15.78
N TRP A 280 34.12 1.94 -15.51
CA TRP A 280 35.29 2.79 -15.66
C TRP A 280 35.66 2.94 -17.13
N THR A 281 35.09 3.95 -17.81
CA THR A 281 35.67 4.51 -19.03
C THR A 281 37.12 4.93 -18.77
N ASP A 282 38.01 4.84 -19.76
CA ASP A 282 39.44 5.22 -19.63
C ASP A 282 39.69 6.75 -19.48
N HIS A 283 38.67 7.51 -19.08
CA HIS A 283 38.72 8.96 -18.92
C HIS A 283 39.14 9.39 -17.51
N TRP A 284 40.12 10.29 -17.48
CA TRP A 284 40.62 11.09 -16.36
C TRP A 284 41.07 10.39 -15.07
N ASN A 285 40.22 9.68 -14.33
CA ASN A 285 40.48 9.32 -12.92
C ASN A 285 40.78 7.83 -12.61
N LYS A 286 41.16 7.01 -13.60
CA LYS A 286 41.48 5.56 -13.44
C LYS A 286 42.63 5.21 -12.48
N HIS A 287 43.22 6.18 -11.81
CA HIS A 287 44.31 6.05 -10.82
C HIS A 287 44.08 6.81 -9.50
N HIS A 288 42.96 7.53 -9.36
CA HIS A 288 42.79 8.55 -8.32
C HIS A 288 41.71 8.26 -7.27
N MET A 289 40.61 7.57 -7.64
CA MET A 289 39.51 7.23 -6.74
C MET A 289 39.25 5.73 -6.75
N ALA A 290 38.99 5.16 -5.57
CA ALA A 290 38.57 3.76 -5.44
C ALA A 290 37.04 3.63 -5.53
N ASP A 291 36.52 2.45 -5.20
CA ASP A 291 35.13 2.03 -5.44
C ASP A 291 34.06 3.09 -5.07
N PRO A 292 33.03 3.31 -5.91
CA PRO A 292 32.01 4.30 -5.65
C PRO A 292 31.17 3.92 -4.43
N LEU A 293 30.86 4.91 -3.60
CA LEU A 293 30.18 4.77 -2.32
C LEU A 293 28.78 5.41 -2.41
N ASP A 294 27.81 4.93 -1.63
CA ASP A 294 26.44 5.41 -1.77
C ASP A 294 26.25 6.84 -1.23
N HIS A 295 25.87 7.76 -2.12
CA HIS A 295 25.54 9.18 -1.86
C HIS A 295 24.04 9.50 -1.96
N SER A 296 23.20 8.48 -2.20
CA SER A 296 21.75 8.66 -2.39
C SER A 296 21.04 9.24 -1.16
N GLY A 297 21.67 9.22 0.01
CA GLY A 297 21.19 9.86 1.23
C GLY A 297 20.90 11.35 1.05
N TYR A 298 21.69 12.08 0.25
CA TYR A 298 21.45 13.50 -0.01
C TYR A 298 20.15 13.77 -0.77
N ARG A 299 19.90 12.97 -1.80
CA ARG A 299 18.65 13.01 -2.57
C ARG A 299 17.45 12.72 -1.66
N LYS A 300 17.59 11.70 -0.78
CA LYS A 300 16.57 11.27 0.19
C LYS A 300 16.31 12.31 1.29
N PHE A 301 17.36 12.95 1.79
CA PHE A 301 17.29 14.06 2.77
C PHE A 301 16.56 15.28 2.21
N ALA A 302 16.75 15.59 0.92
CA ALA A 302 16.09 16.73 0.29
C ALA A 302 14.59 16.53 -0.01
N GLU A 303 14.03 15.31 0.07
CA GLU A 303 12.65 15.02 -0.33
C GLU A 303 11.58 15.96 0.31
N PRO A 304 11.61 16.27 1.63
CA PRO A 304 10.65 17.21 2.23
C PRO A 304 10.84 18.65 1.75
N PHE A 305 12.07 19.06 1.41
CA PHE A 305 12.38 20.39 0.89
C PHE A 305 11.94 20.54 -0.57
N VAL A 306 12.11 19.49 -1.39
CA VAL A 306 11.58 19.40 -2.76
C VAL A 306 10.05 19.49 -2.74
N ALA A 307 9.39 18.75 -1.84
CA ALA A 307 7.94 18.80 -1.68
C ALA A 307 7.45 20.19 -1.25
N ALA A 308 8.09 20.80 -0.25
CA ALA A 308 7.76 22.15 0.23
C ALA A 308 7.96 23.22 -0.85
N TYR A 309 9.07 23.15 -1.59
CA TYR A 309 9.36 24.04 -2.72
C TYR A 309 8.24 23.94 -3.75
N LYS A 310 7.90 22.74 -4.23
CA LYS A 310 6.82 22.54 -5.20
C LYS A 310 5.45 23.01 -4.70
N ALA A 311 5.13 22.74 -3.44
CA ALA A 311 3.91 23.21 -2.78
C ALA A 311 3.89 24.74 -2.53
N GLY A 312 5.04 25.43 -2.65
CA GLY A 312 5.18 26.84 -2.33
C GLY A 312 5.17 27.16 -0.84
N GLN A 313 5.49 26.16 0.00
CA GLN A 313 5.56 26.29 1.45
C GLN A 313 6.93 26.89 1.86
N PRO A 314 6.98 27.83 2.81
CA PRO A 314 8.24 28.47 3.24
C PRO A 314 9.09 27.57 4.15
N VAL A 315 8.55 26.44 4.61
CA VAL A 315 9.20 25.45 5.49
C VAL A 315 8.76 24.04 5.10
N PRO A 316 9.62 23.02 5.24
CA PRO A 316 9.24 21.63 5.04
C PRO A 316 8.44 21.07 6.22
N THR A 317 7.55 20.12 5.90
CA THR A 317 6.86 19.27 6.87
C THR A 317 7.55 17.91 6.97
N PHE A 318 7.79 17.43 8.20
CA PHE A 318 8.34 16.10 8.45
C PHE A 318 7.25 15.20 9.06
N ASP A 319 6.91 14.14 8.34
CA ASP A 319 5.81 13.21 8.65
C ASP A 319 6.28 11.94 9.39
N ARG A 320 7.56 11.58 9.23
CA ARG A 320 8.23 10.44 9.87
C ARG A 320 9.66 10.78 10.25
N ASP A 321 10.16 10.12 11.30
CA ASP A 321 11.56 10.22 11.69
C ASP A 321 12.45 9.52 10.65
N ARG A 322 13.53 10.18 10.22
CA ARG A 322 14.51 9.65 9.26
C ARG A 322 15.91 9.94 9.77
N LEU A 323 16.82 8.97 9.63
CA LEU A 323 18.20 9.07 10.13
C LEU A 323 19.14 8.92 8.94
N PHE A 324 20.14 9.79 8.87
CA PHE A 324 21.11 9.91 7.80
C PHE A 324 22.52 9.93 8.39
N LEU A 325 23.46 9.34 7.68
CA LEU A 325 24.84 9.15 8.13
C LEU A 325 25.79 9.51 7.00
N ALA A 326 26.81 10.31 7.29
CA ALA A 326 27.93 10.58 6.38
C ALA A 326 29.29 10.47 7.09
N TYR A 327 30.24 9.73 6.49
CA TYR A 327 31.55 9.45 7.07
C TYR A 327 32.56 8.92 6.04
N GLN A 328 33.85 9.14 6.27
CA GLN A 328 34.96 8.54 5.51
C GLN A 328 35.25 7.12 6.00
N LEU A 329 35.78 6.26 5.11
CA LEU A 329 36.15 4.88 5.46
C LEU A 329 37.52 4.75 6.15
N HIS A 330 38.26 5.85 6.30
CA HIS A 330 39.58 5.88 6.93
C HIS A 330 39.90 7.27 7.50
N PRO A 331 40.79 7.37 8.52
CA PRO A 331 41.35 8.66 8.94
C PRO A 331 42.16 9.31 7.82
N LYS A 332 42.32 10.63 7.88
CA LYS A 332 43.13 11.33 6.88
C LYS A 332 44.61 11.00 6.96
N ASN A 333 45.11 10.76 8.16
CA ASN A 333 46.51 10.38 8.40
C ASN A 333 46.82 8.92 8.02
N ALA A 334 45.88 8.19 7.39
CA ALA A 334 46.11 6.86 6.86
C ALA A 334 47.22 6.84 5.79
N ALA A 335 47.88 5.69 5.63
CA ALA A 335 48.97 5.52 4.67
C ALA A 335 48.42 5.59 3.22
N PRO A 336 48.90 6.50 2.36
CA PRO A 336 48.36 6.67 1.01
C PRO A 336 48.68 5.45 0.13
N ILE A 337 47.76 5.11 -0.78
CA ILE A 337 47.94 3.99 -1.71
C ILE A 337 49.13 4.29 -2.64
N ALA A 338 50.07 3.35 -2.74
CA ALA A 338 51.22 3.50 -3.61
C ALA A 338 50.78 3.64 -5.09
N GLY A 339 51.07 4.80 -5.70
CA GLY A 339 50.68 5.12 -7.07
C GLY A 339 49.36 5.87 -7.22
N SER A 340 48.64 6.18 -6.13
CA SER A 340 47.44 7.03 -6.16
C SER A 340 47.75 8.41 -5.59
N PRO A 341 47.78 9.48 -6.41
CA PRO A 341 47.99 10.84 -5.94
C PRO A 341 46.76 11.36 -5.18
N ASP A 342 46.99 11.92 -3.99
CA ASP A 342 45.98 12.42 -3.04
C ASP A 342 45.52 13.86 -3.33
N HIS A 343 45.64 14.30 -4.58
CA HIS A 343 45.32 15.66 -5.04
C HIS A 343 45.02 15.66 -6.55
N MET A 344 44.15 16.57 -7.01
CA MET A 344 44.01 16.86 -8.45
C MET A 344 44.99 17.97 -8.84
N TYR A 345 45.46 17.96 -10.09
CA TYR A 345 46.18 19.07 -10.75
C TYR A 345 47.42 19.65 -10.03
N GLY A 346 48.04 18.91 -9.10
CA GLY A 346 49.14 19.43 -8.26
C GLY A 346 48.70 20.44 -7.19
N GLY A 347 47.40 20.47 -6.85
CA GLY A 347 46.82 21.35 -5.84
C GLY A 347 47.04 20.89 -4.39
N ARG A 348 46.21 21.39 -3.46
CA ARG A 348 46.18 20.91 -2.07
C ARG A 348 45.81 19.43 -2.01
N SER A 349 46.38 18.71 -1.04
CA SER A 349 45.98 17.35 -0.75
C SER A 349 44.54 17.32 -0.24
N TRP A 350 43.70 16.44 -0.80
CA TRP A 350 42.36 16.15 -0.29
C TRP A 350 42.42 15.73 1.18
N ARG A 351 43.53 15.07 1.57
CA ARG A 351 43.88 14.68 2.94
C ARG A 351 43.80 15.83 3.94
N ASP A 352 44.30 17.01 3.57
CA ASP A 352 44.30 18.17 4.47
C ASP A 352 42.89 18.72 4.71
N LEU A 353 41.99 18.45 3.76
CA LEU A 353 40.61 18.91 3.71
C LEU A 353 39.62 17.87 4.27
N LEU A 354 40.07 16.64 4.54
CA LEU A 354 39.33 15.66 5.32
C LEU A 354 39.14 16.15 6.78
N PRO A 355 37.91 16.32 7.27
CA PRO A 355 37.65 16.28 8.70
C PRO A 355 37.65 14.82 9.14
N ASP A 356 38.45 14.49 10.16
CA ASP A 356 38.31 13.22 10.87
C ASP A 356 37.04 13.27 11.74
N LYS A 357 35.85 13.18 11.10
CA LYS A 357 34.52 13.22 11.72
C LYS A 357 33.59 12.11 11.20
N ILE A 358 32.60 11.75 12.02
CA ILE A 358 31.38 11.04 11.65
C ILE A 358 30.21 12.01 11.84
N PHE A 359 29.37 12.19 10.81
CA PHE A 359 28.20 13.06 10.84
C PHE A 359 26.91 12.25 10.87
N ALA A 360 26.06 12.46 11.88
CA ALA A 360 24.67 12.00 11.90
C ALA A 360 23.74 13.18 11.67
N SER A 361 22.68 12.98 10.90
CA SER A 361 21.66 13.99 10.62
C SER A 361 20.29 13.34 10.62
N ALA A 362 19.26 14.05 11.04
CA ALA A 362 17.92 13.46 11.13
C ALA A 362 16.81 14.43 10.75
N HIS A 363 15.74 13.87 10.20
CA HIS A 363 14.42 14.49 10.24
C HIS A 363 13.70 14.01 11.50
N LEU A 364 13.13 14.95 12.25
CA LEU A 364 12.55 14.73 13.56
C LEU A 364 11.11 15.25 13.59
N THR A 365 10.16 14.35 13.78
CA THR A 365 8.74 14.67 14.06
C THR A 365 8.56 15.29 15.45
N LEU A 366 9.40 14.90 16.41
CA LEU A 366 9.43 15.37 17.79
C LEU A 366 10.88 15.64 18.27
N PRO A 367 11.10 16.53 19.26
CA PRO A 367 12.44 16.88 19.75
C PRO A 367 13.28 15.66 20.13
N ALA A 368 14.56 15.62 19.75
CA ALA A 368 15.43 14.46 19.96
C ALA A 368 16.90 14.82 20.14
N ARG A 369 17.63 13.91 20.78
CA ARG A 369 19.09 13.83 20.71
C ARG A 369 19.46 12.87 19.58
N LEU A 370 20.69 12.97 19.10
CA LEU A 370 21.31 11.98 18.23
C LEU A 370 22.45 11.29 19.01
N ARG A 371 22.68 10.03 18.70
CA ARG A 371 23.77 9.22 19.26
C ARG A 371 24.64 8.69 18.13
N ILE A 372 25.96 8.74 18.30
CA ILE A 372 26.95 8.17 17.36
C ILE A 372 27.97 7.39 18.19
N ASN A 373 28.19 6.10 17.90
CA ASN A 373 29.16 5.24 18.60
C ASN A 373 29.08 5.35 20.15
N GLY A 374 27.85 5.38 20.68
CA GLY A 374 27.57 5.56 22.12
C GLY A 374 27.59 7.00 22.64
N VAL A 375 28.24 7.96 21.95
CA VAL A 375 28.27 9.37 22.33
C VAL A 375 26.92 10.03 22.03
N LEU A 376 26.33 10.75 22.98
CA LEU A 376 24.99 11.34 22.90
C LEU A 376 25.07 12.88 22.81
N SER A 377 24.22 13.49 21.98
CA SER A 377 24.17 14.95 21.79
C SER A 377 23.35 15.71 22.86
N GLU A 378 23.36 17.03 22.73
CA GLU A 378 22.28 17.89 23.24
C GLU A 378 20.96 17.64 22.50
N GLU A 379 19.87 18.23 22.99
CA GLU A 379 18.52 17.96 22.48
C GLU A 379 18.11 18.99 21.42
N PHE A 380 17.85 18.49 20.21
CA PHE A 380 17.34 19.26 19.09
C PHE A 380 15.81 19.32 19.11
N PRO A 381 15.19 20.41 18.63
CA PRO A 381 13.73 20.47 18.44
C PRO A 381 13.26 19.55 17.30
N ALA A 382 11.94 19.42 17.12
CA ALA A 382 11.36 18.88 15.91
C ALA A 382 11.78 19.71 14.67
N GLY A 383 12.01 19.06 13.54
CA GLY A 383 12.62 19.66 12.35
C GLY A 383 13.81 18.85 11.86
N VAL A 384 14.96 19.50 11.68
CA VAL A 384 16.22 18.85 11.29
C VAL A 384 17.21 18.91 12.44
N ALA A 385 17.92 17.82 12.69
CA ALA A 385 19.03 17.74 13.62
C ALA A 385 20.33 17.37 12.90
N HIS A 386 21.45 17.90 13.39
CA HIS A 386 22.80 17.64 12.86
C HIS A 386 23.80 17.50 14.02
N PHE A 387 24.37 16.32 14.18
CA PHE A 387 25.34 15.98 15.23
C PHE A 387 26.59 15.34 14.63
N GLU A 388 27.74 15.52 15.28
CA GLU A 388 29.03 15.05 14.80
C GLU A 388 29.92 14.62 15.96
N ILE A 389 30.79 13.63 15.71
CA ILE A 389 31.87 13.21 16.61
C ILE A 389 33.18 13.04 15.82
N PRO A 390 34.34 13.00 16.48
CA PRO A 390 35.59 12.60 15.82
C PRO A 390 35.50 11.20 15.21
N LEU A 391 36.19 10.98 14.09
CA LEU A 391 36.27 9.68 13.41
C LEU A 391 36.99 8.65 14.29
N THR A 392 36.42 7.46 14.40
CA THR A 392 36.99 6.33 15.16
C THR A 392 37.18 5.12 14.25
N VAL A 393 38.42 4.65 14.10
CA VAL A 393 38.72 3.37 13.43
C VAL A 393 38.10 2.22 14.23
N GLY A 394 37.44 1.29 13.56
CA GLY A 394 36.75 0.15 14.18
C GLY A 394 35.59 -0.39 13.33
N SER A 395 34.53 -0.81 14.02
CA SER A 395 33.27 -1.22 13.39
C SER A 395 32.64 -0.09 12.57
N ALA A 396 31.67 -0.42 11.72
CA ALA A 396 30.86 0.60 11.07
C ALA A 396 30.16 1.49 12.11
N PRO A 397 29.99 2.81 11.85
CA PRO A 397 29.39 3.71 12.83
C PRO A 397 27.97 3.29 13.17
N GLU A 398 27.70 3.14 14.46
CA GLU A 398 26.34 3.02 14.99
C GLU A 398 25.77 4.43 15.13
N VAL A 399 24.59 4.67 14.58
CA VAL A 399 23.83 5.90 14.82
C VAL A 399 22.43 5.62 15.32
N ALA A 400 21.92 6.49 16.18
CA ALA A 400 20.54 6.43 16.64
C ALA A 400 19.93 7.83 16.83
N ILE A 401 18.64 7.94 16.54
CA ILE A 401 17.81 9.01 17.11
C ILE A 401 17.45 8.54 18.52
N VAL A 402 17.81 9.34 19.52
CA VAL A 402 17.57 9.04 20.94
C VAL A 402 16.75 10.15 21.55
N ARG A 403 15.62 9.82 22.16
CA ARG A 403 14.92 10.77 23.04
C ARG A 403 14.97 10.16 24.44
N ASN A 404 15.53 10.88 25.40
CA ASN A 404 15.44 10.55 26.86
C ASN A 404 15.72 9.07 27.15
N GLY A 405 16.88 8.59 26.72
CA GLY A 405 17.33 7.21 26.97
C GLY A 405 16.75 6.15 26.02
N ILE A 406 15.65 6.41 25.28
CA ILE A 406 15.22 5.47 24.22
C ILE A 406 15.89 5.76 22.90
N VAL A 407 16.46 4.72 22.30
CA VAL A 407 16.66 4.63 20.86
C VAL A 407 15.28 4.49 20.20
N VAL A 408 14.82 5.53 19.50
CA VAL A 408 13.56 5.47 18.72
C VAL A 408 13.77 4.69 17.41
N LYS A 409 14.97 4.84 16.85
CA LYS A 409 15.44 4.32 15.57
C LYS A 409 16.96 4.29 15.61
N SER A 410 17.56 3.16 15.25
CA SER A 410 19.00 3.02 15.01
C SER A 410 19.29 2.37 13.66
N GLY A 411 20.56 2.46 13.28
CA GLY A 411 21.15 1.64 12.23
C GLY A 411 22.66 1.88 12.16
N TYR A 412 23.32 1.04 11.40
CA TYR A 412 24.77 1.12 11.17
C TYR A 412 25.07 1.68 9.79
N GLY A 413 26.26 2.27 9.63
CA GLY A 413 26.87 2.42 8.32
C GLY A 413 27.12 1.06 7.65
N PRO A 414 27.11 0.96 6.31
CA PRO A 414 27.28 -0.32 5.60
C PRO A 414 28.72 -0.84 5.63
N LEU A 415 29.71 0.00 5.96
CA LEU A 415 31.14 -0.33 5.90
C LEU A 415 31.89 0.12 7.17
N PRO A 416 32.88 -0.65 7.67
CA PRO A 416 33.73 -0.26 8.79
C PRO A 416 34.66 0.91 8.44
N ILE A 417 35.14 1.62 9.48
CA ILE A 417 36.21 2.60 9.34
C ILE A 417 37.53 1.88 9.63
N THR A 418 38.43 1.82 8.64
CA THR A 418 39.73 1.13 8.76
C THR A 418 40.88 2.14 8.89
N ASP A 419 42.09 1.67 9.14
CA ASP A 419 43.32 2.47 9.09
C ASP A 419 43.91 2.59 7.67
N SER A 420 43.19 2.12 6.65
CA SER A 420 43.65 1.99 5.27
C SER A 420 42.68 2.64 4.26
N PRO A 421 43.16 3.44 3.29
CA PRO A 421 42.32 4.01 2.25
C PRO A 421 41.96 3.01 1.13
N ALA A 422 42.26 1.71 1.29
CA ALA A 422 42.12 0.69 0.25
C ALA A 422 40.69 0.51 -0.30
N ILE A 423 39.66 0.91 0.43
CA ILE A 423 38.26 0.95 -0.03
C ILE A 423 37.81 2.41 0.00
N GLY A 424 37.26 2.90 -1.11
CA GLY A 424 36.72 4.27 -1.20
C GLY A 424 37.72 5.40 -0.91
N ALA A 425 39.00 5.21 -1.24
CA ALA A 425 40.11 6.16 -1.06
C ALA A 425 39.70 7.63 -1.22
N TRP A 426 39.79 8.40 -0.12
CA TRP A 426 39.48 9.83 -0.04
C TRP A 426 38.02 10.23 -0.31
N ASN A 427 37.12 9.27 -0.52
CA ASN A 427 35.67 9.45 -0.65
C ASN A 427 34.94 9.22 0.70
N TYR A 428 33.63 9.43 0.75
CA TYR A 428 32.77 9.15 1.90
C TYR A 428 31.57 8.26 1.54
N LEU A 429 30.85 7.78 2.56
CA LEU A 429 29.44 7.39 2.42
C LEU A 429 28.55 8.58 2.79
N ALA A 430 27.38 8.69 2.16
CA ALA A 430 26.31 9.62 2.53
C ALA A 430 24.94 8.99 2.27
N ILE A 431 24.43 8.28 3.28
CA ILE A 431 23.25 7.41 3.16
C ILE A 431 22.08 7.84 4.05
N GLU A 432 20.88 7.44 3.66
CA GLU A 432 19.79 7.22 4.62
C GLU A 432 19.99 5.86 5.30
N VAL A 433 19.87 5.84 6.62
CA VAL A 433 20.21 4.69 7.45
C VAL A 433 19.04 3.71 7.49
N ALA A 434 19.29 2.51 6.97
CA ALA A 434 18.38 1.37 7.08
C ALA A 434 18.07 1.06 8.55
N GLU A 435 16.83 0.67 8.83
CA GLU A 435 16.34 0.48 10.19
C GLU A 435 16.79 -0.88 10.75
N ASP A 436 17.52 -0.87 11.87
CA ASP A 436 17.97 -2.09 12.53
C ASP A 436 16.80 -3.04 12.79
N GLN A 437 16.94 -4.29 12.35
CA GLN A 437 16.03 -5.38 12.69
C GLN A 437 16.32 -5.97 14.09
N ASN A 438 16.90 -5.14 14.98
CA ASN A 438 17.25 -5.48 16.36
C ASN A 438 16.28 -4.75 17.32
N PRO A 439 16.11 -5.24 18.56
CA PRO A 439 14.84 -5.08 19.27
C PRO A 439 14.49 -3.63 19.59
N VAL A 440 13.33 -3.23 19.09
CA VAL A 440 12.53 -2.07 19.53
C VAL A 440 12.62 -1.96 21.06
N GLN A 441 13.40 -0.99 21.58
CA GLN A 441 13.51 -0.76 23.02
C GLN A 441 12.10 -0.53 23.55
N THR A 442 11.68 -1.37 24.50
CA THR A 442 10.26 -1.62 24.75
C THR A 442 9.58 -0.37 25.30
N VAL A 443 8.63 0.16 24.52
CA VAL A 443 7.85 1.34 24.90
C VAL A 443 7.17 1.01 26.25
N PRO A 444 7.41 1.78 27.32
CA PRO A 444 6.96 1.41 28.65
C PRO A 444 5.44 1.26 28.67
N VAL A 445 4.94 0.07 28.99
CA VAL A 445 3.53 -0.28 28.85
C VAL A 445 2.78 0.22 30.08
N PRO A 446 1.80 1.13 29.94
CA PRO A 446 0.99 1.58 31.04
C PRO A 446 -0.08 0.54 31.37
N ALA A 447 -0.40 0.42 32.65
CA ALA A 447 -1.60 -0.27 33.11
C ALA A 447 -2.32 0.68 34.08
N ILE A 448 -3.55 1.06 33.75
CA ILE A 448 -4.43 1.77 34.68
C ILE A 448 -4.66 0.82 35.86
N THR A 449 -4.24 1.24 37.05
CA THR A 449 -4.36 0.48 38.31
C THR A 449 -5.56 0.94 39.14
N SER A 450 -6.06 2.15 38.88
CA SER A 450 -7.30 2.68 39.43
C SER A 450 -7.92 3.66 38.43
N PRO A 451 -9.24 3.66 38.19
CA PRO A 451 -10.15 2.56 38.48
C PRO A 451 -9.69 1.24 37.85
N VAL A 452 -10.16 0.12 38.41
CA VAL A 452 -10.05 -1.21 37.77
C VAL A 452 -11.18 -1.41 36.75
N ALA A 453 -11.11 -2.48 35.95
CA ALA A 453 -12.18 -2.84 35.03
C ALA A 453 -13.52 -3.03 35.76
N ASP A 454 -14.59 -2.57 35.11
CA ASP A 454 -15.98 -2.51 35.59
C ASP A 454 -16.20 -1.74 36.91
N ALA A 455 -15.26 -0.88 37.31
CA ALA A 455 -15.48 0.05 38.41
C ALA A 455 -16.69 0.96 38.15
N GLY A 456 -17.58 1.06 39.14
CA GLY A 456 -18.80 1.87 39.07
C GLY A 456 -18.59 3.29 39.58
N PHE A 457 -19.06 4.27 38.80
CA PHE A 457 -19.18 5.68 39.16
C PHE A 457 -20.56 6.19 38.75
N THR A 458 -20.96 7.38 39.20
CA THR A 458 -22.19 8.05 38.78
C THR A 458 -21.91 9.28 37.91
N ALA A 459 -22.82 9.60 36.99
CA ALA A 459 -22.62 10.69 36.05
C ALA A 459 -22.56 12.05 36.77
N GLY A 460 -21.41 12.72 36.66
CA GLY A 460 -21.07 13.91 37.43
C GLY A 460 -19.96 13.71 38.48
N ASP A 461 -19.61 12.46 38.80
CA ASP A 461 -18.52 12.16 39.74
C ASP A 461 -17.14 12.64 39.26
N THR A 462 -16.22 12.71 40.22
CA THR A 462 -14.81 13.01 40.01
C THR A 462 -14.01 11.72 40.01
N ILE A 463 -13.63 11.24 38.83
CA ILE A 463 -12.97 9.95 38.62
C ILE A 463 -11.46 10.16 38.64
N ARG A 464 -10.78 9.66 39.69
CA ARG A 464 -9.32 9.65 39.78
C ARG A 464 -8.79 8.41 39.05
N ILE A 465 -8.12 8.65 37.93
CA ILE A 465 -7.43 7.65 37.12
C ILE A 465 -5.95 7.64 37.54
N GLU A 466 -5.38 6.47 37.80
CA GLU A 466 -4.00 6.25 38.22
C GLU A 466 -3.41 5.13 37.37
N ALA A 467 -2.22 5.34 36.81
CA ALA A 467 -1.53 4.36 35.98
C ALA A 467 -0.18 3.99 36.57
N SER A 468 0.03 2.69 36.75
CA SER A 468 1.37 2.13 36.78
C SER A 468 1.95 2.08 35.37
N VAL A 469 3.28 2.05 35.26
CA VAL A 469 3.96 1.81 33.98
C VAL A 469 5.05 0.76 34.19
N SER A 470 5.08 -0.21 33.29
CA SER A 470 6.02 -1.32 33.27
C SER A 470 7.05 -1.17 32.14
N GLY A 471 8.22 -1.78 32.29
CA GLY A 471 9.35 -1.59 31.37
C GLY A 471 10.26 -0.42 31.76
N ASP A 472 10.99 0.13 30.79
CA ASP A 472 12.04 1.15 31.01
C ASP A 472 11.45 2.55 31.20
N THR A 473 10.90 2.82 32.39
CA THR A 473 10.26 4.10 32.74
C THR A 473 11.21 5.30 32.80
N SER A 474 12.53 5.12 32.62
CA SER A 474 13.52 6.23 32.58
C SER A 474 13.32 7.17 31.37
N THR A 475 12.32 6.87 30.54
CA THR A 475 12.21 7.32 29.16
C THR A 475 10.83 7.85 28.76
N LEU A 476 9.90 7.79 29.71
CA LEU A 476 8.51 8.21 29.58
C LEU A 476 8.37 9.72 29.75
N ALA A 477 7.78 10.44 28.77
CA ALA A 477 7.51 11.88 28.95
C ALA A 477 6.34 12.09 29.89
N ARG A 478 5.26 11.34 29.61
CA ARG A 478 3.96 11.48 30.23
C ARG A 478 3.07 10.28 29.95
N VAL A 479 2.13 10.05 30.85
CA VAL A 479 0.94 9.26 30.57
C VAL A 479 -0.15 10.21 30.12
N GLU A 480 -0.64 10.09 28.89
CA GLU A 480 -1.88 10.72 28.43
C GLU A 480 -3.07 9.83 28.83
N PHE A 481 -4.13 10.39 29.40
CA PHE A 481 -5.31 9.64 29.86
C PHE A 481 -6.51 9.98 28.96
N HIS A 482 -7.15 8.97 28.38
CA HIS A 482 -8.19 9.12 27.34
C HIS A 482 -9.49 8.37 27.68
N ASP A 483 -10.65 8.85 27.21
CA ASP A 483 -11.91 8.09 27.08
C ASP A 483 -12.14 7.81 25.58
N GLY A 484 -11.93 6.56 25.16
CA GLY A 484 -11.91 6.19 23.75
C GLY A 484 -10.86 6.99 22.96
N SER A 485 -11.32 7.82 22.02
CA SER A 485 -10.46 8.71 21.22
C SER A 485 -10.32 10.14 21.79
N ILE A 486 -10.99 10.46 22.91
CA ILE A 486 -10.98 11.80 23.50
C ILE A 486 -9.92 11.85 24.60
N LYS A 487 -8.92 12.73 24.44
CA LYS A 487 -7.92 12.99 25.48
C LYS A 487 -8.53 13.80 26.63
N LEU A 488 -8.45 13.25 27.84
CA LEU A 488 -8.92 13.87 29.09
C LEU A 488 -7.83 14.75 29.72
N GLY A 489 -6.58 14.27 29.71
CA GLY A 489 -5.43 14.99 30.28
C GLY A 489 -4.11 14.23 30.14
N GLU A 490 -3.10 14.64 30.91
CA GLU A 490 -1.79 13.99 30.97
C GLU A 490 -1.08 14.26 32.31
N ASP A 491 -0.16 13.38 32.70
CA ASP A 491 0.74 13.53 33.86
C ASP A 491 2.18 13.15 33.47
N THR A 492 3.15 13.98 33.83
CA THR A 492 4.60 13.83 33.56
C THR A 492 5.39 13.20 34.70
N THR A 493 4.75 12.91 35.84
CA THR A 493 5.44 12.53 37.09
C THR A 493 4.83 11.29 37.75
N ALA A 494 5.67 10.29 38.06
CA ALA A 494 5.22 9.11 38.78
C ALA A 494 4.99 9.42 40.29
N PRO A 495 3.94 8.88 40.93
CA PRO A 495 2.92 7.96 40.39
C PRO A 495 1.88 8.70 39.53
N TYR A 496 1.75 8.28 38.27
CA TYR A 496 0.98 9.00 37.25
C TYR A 496 -0.52 8.96 37.56
N SER A 497 -1.15 10.13 37.68
CA SER A 497 -2.58 10.22 37.95
C SER A 497 -3.25 11.44 37.30
N PHE A 498 -4.47 11.23 36.80
CA PHE A 498 -5.33 12.29 36.27
C PHE A 498 -6.68 12.28 36.98
N THR A 499 -7.30 13.45 37.15
CA THR A 499 -8.59 13.59 37.85
C THR A 499 -9.65 14.11 36.89
N TRP A 500 -10.48 13.20 36.38
CA TRP A 500 -11.54 13.49 35.42
C TRP A 500 -12.81 13.93 36.13
N THR A 501 -13.14 15.21 36.04
CA THR A 501 -14.37 15.79 36.61
C THR A 501 -15.53 15.76 35.60
N GLY A 502 -16.73 15.42 36.05
CA GLY A 502 -17.95 15.51 35.23
C GLY A 502 -18.06 14.41 34.16
N ALA A 503 -17.60 13.20 34.47
CA ALA A 503 -17.70 12.06 33.55
C ALA A 503 -19.15 11.81 33.12
N PRO A 504 -19.48 11.69 31.81
CA PRO A 504 -20.86 11.50 31.36
C PRO A 504 -21.30 10.03 31.44
N ALA A 505 -22.61 9.80 31.58
CA ALA A 505 -23.18 8.46 31.70
C ALA A 505 -22.84 7.51 30.52
N GLY A 506 -22.81 6.21 30.79
CA GLY A 506 -22.47 5.12 29.88
C GLY A 506 -21.15 4.42 30.24
N THR A 507 -20.86 3.30 29.57
CA THR A 507 -19.55 2.65 29.66
C THR A 507 -18.48 3.57 29.08
N ARG A 508 -17.39 3.78 29.82
CA ARG A 508 -16.25 4.61 29.45
C ARG A 508 -15.03 3.76 29.25
N PHE A 509 -14.31 4.00 28.17
CA PHE A 509 -13.22 3.15 27.71
C PHE A 509 -11.91 3.86 28.01
N LEU A 510 -11.52 3.79 29.28
CA LEU A 510 -10.34 4.48 29.76
C LEU A 510 -9.09 3.79 29.25
N THR A 511 -8.20 4.57 28.65
CA THR A 511 -6.84 4.13 28.31
C THR A 511 -5.83 5.12 28.84
N ALA A 512 -4.76 4.57 29.40
CA ALA A 512 -3.52 5.29 29.62
C ALA A 512 -2.66 5.07 28.38
N THR A 513 -2.17 6.13 27.74
CA THR A 513 -1.19 6.05 26.67
C THR A 513 0.12 6.60 27.19
N THR A 514 1.14 5.77 27.35
CA THR A 514 2.49 6.31 27.53
C THR A 514 2.87 7.03 26.25
N VAL A 515 3.17 8.31 26.37
CA VAL A 515 3.95 9.02 25.37
C VAL A 515 5.35 9.10 25.95
N THR A 516 6.18 8.18 25.51
CA THR A 516 7.62 8.37 25.63
C THR A 516 7.97 9.71 24.97
N TYR A 517 8.97 10.45 25.46
CA TYR A 517 9.35 11.66 24.71
C TYR A 517 9.98 11.25 23.35
N ASP A 518 10.41 9.98 23.24
CA ASP A 518 10.66 9.17 22.04
C ASP A 518 9.54 9.20 20.98
N GLY A 519 8.32 9.58 21.34
CA GLY A 519 7.22 9.80 20.41
C GLY A 519 6.40 8.55 20.12
N ARG A 520 6.97 7.36 20.37
CA ARG A 520 6.19 6.12 20.33
C ARG A 520 5.22 6.05 21.50
N ARG A 521 4.16 5.29 21.26
CA ARG A 521 3.00 5.18 22.12
C ARG A 521 2.75 3.71 22.46
N ALA A 522 2.65 3.40 23.75
CA ALA A 522 2.02 2.16 24.20
C ALA A 522 0.74 2.55 24.92
N THR A 523 -0.39 2.03 24.44
CA THR A 523 -1.69 2.20 25.07
C THR A 523 -1.92 1.01 26.00
N SER A 524 -2.49 1.26 27.17
CA SER A 524 -2.87 0.21 28.11
C SER A 524 -3.92 -0.72 27.50
N GLU A 525 -4.12 -1.88 28.11
CA GLU A 525 -5.42 -2.54 28.00
C GLU A 525 -6.53 -1.53 28.36
N THR A 526 -7.65 -1.61 27.65
CA THR A 526 -8.74 -0.65 27.81
C THR A 526 -9.52 -1.00 29.07
N VAL A 527 -9.41 -0.15 30.10
CA VAL A 527 -10.21 -0.26 31.31
C VAL A 527 -11.59 0.30 31.01
N ALA A 528 -12.51 -0.59 30.66
CA ALA A 528 -13.93 -0.28 30.68
C ALA A 528 -14.36 0.03 32.12
N ILE A 529 -14.96 1.19 32.36
CA ILE A 529 -15.64 1.54 33.62
C ILE A 529 -17.09 1.86 33.34
N GLN A 530 -17.94 1.69 34.35
CA GLN A 530 -19.37 1.96 34.23
C GLN A 530 -19.71 3.28 34.93
N VAL A 531 -19.82 4.36 34.16
CA VAL A 531 -20.38 5.63 34.67
C VAL A 531 -21.90 5.51 34.55
N ALA A 532 -22.54 5.00 35.60
CA ALA A 532 -23.98 4.90 35.65
C ALA A 532 -24.62 6.30 35.53
N ALA A 533 -25.77 6.39 34.85
CA ALA A 533 -26.69 7.45 35.20
C ALA A 533 -27.08 7.25 36.69
N PRO A 534 -27.27 8.30 37.50
CA PRO A 534 -27.63 8.14 38.91
C PRO A 534 -29.00 7.45 39.02
N ASP A 535 -28.97 6.14 39.32
CA ASP A 535 -30.13 5.25 39.24
C ASP A 535 -30.59 4.80 40.63
N THR A 536 -31.89 4.58 40.79
CA THR A 536 -32.56 4.52 42.10
C THR A 536 -32.63 3.12 42.75
N GLY A 537 -31.69 2.23 42.39
CA GLY A 537 -31.34 0.98 43.10
C GLY A 537 -32.45 -0.10 43.19
N PRO A 538 -32.23 -1.19 43.96
CA PRO A 538 -31.01 -1.62 44.68
C PRO A 538 -30.39 -2.93 44.11
N SER A 539 -29.49 -3.58 44.88
CA SER A 539 -28.46 -4.57 44.46
C SER A 539 -28.80 -6.06 44.67
N ASP A 540 -27.99 -6.97 44.09
CA ASP A 540 -27.06 -7.88 44.81
C ASP A 540 -26.24 -8.81 43.86
N TYR A 541 -25.19 -9.47 44.38
CA TYR A 541 -24.23 -10.38 43.68
C TYR A 541 -24.65 -11.88 43.83
N GLU A 542 -23.99 -12.96 43.40
CA GLU A 542 -22.64 -13.39 42.89
C GLU A 542 -22.86 -14.63 41.95
N ALA A 543 -21.94 -15.22 41.15
CA ALA A 543 -20.58 -14.95 40.65
C ALA A 543 -20.20 -15.98 39.53
N TYR A 544 -18.89 -16.18 39.27
CA TYR A 544 -18.27 -17.08 38.27
C TYR A 544 -18.64 -18.59 38.37
N VAL A 545 -19.18 -19.18 37.29
CA VAL A 545 -18.98 -20.60 36.89
C VAL A 545 -19.10 -20.74 35.37
N TRP A 546 -18.23 -21.52 34.71
CA TRP A 546 -18.44 -21.94 33.32
C TRP A 546 -19.19 -23.28 33.26
N PRO A 547 -20.49 -23.27 32.93
CA PRO A 547 -21.01 -24.32 32.05
C PRO A 547 -22.06 -23.82 31.03
N ARG A 548 -22.31 -24.69 30.03
CA ARG A 548 -23.39 -24.57 29.03
C ARG A 548 -24.72 -24.06 29.62
N SER A 549 -25.10 -22.81 29.33
CA SER A 549 -26.47 -22.29 29.47
C SER A 549 -26.59 -20.91 28.81
N SER A 550 -27.76 -20.39 28.46
CA SER A 550 -29.00 -21.04 27.98
C SER A 550 -29.84 -20.04 27.14
N ALA A 551 -29.25 -18.89 26.78
CA ALA A 551 -29.97 -17.68 26.39
C ALA A 551 -29.48 -17.08 25.06
N PHE A 552 -29.50 -17.89 24.00
CA PHE A 552 -30.01 -17.32 22.75
C PHE A 552 -31.47 -16.95 23.05
N ARG A 553 -31.75 -15.69 23.37
CA ARG A 553 -33.14 -15.23 23.43
C ARG A 553 -33.68 -15.31 22.01
N GLN A 554 -34.43 -16.37 21.73
CA GLN A 554 -35.41 -16.41 20.65
C GLN A 554 -36.24 -15.12 20.76
N VAL A 555 -35.91 -14.12 19.93
CA VAL A 555 -36.65 -12.86 19.93
C VAL A 555 -37.95 -13.13 19.21
N SER A 556 -39.05 -13.16 19.98
CA SER A 556 -40.39 -13.41 19.49
C SER A 556 -40.76 -12.38 18.43
N ASP A 557 -40.94 -12.87 17.21
CA ASP A 557 -41.58 -12.22 16.07
C ASP A 557 -41.05 -10.82 15.71
N TYR A 558 -39.79 -10.79 15.26
CA TYR A 558 -39.35 -9.72 14.35
C TYR A 558 -40.10 -9.82 13.01
N TYR A 559 -41.01 -8.88 12.75
CA TYR A 559 -41.80 -8.83 11.50
C TYR A 559 -41.00 -8.19 10.37
N TYR A 560 -40.07 -8.98 9.84
CA TYR A 560 -39.29 -8.66 8.65
C TYR A 560 -40.09 -9.03 7.37
N ALA A 561 -40.28 -8.09 6.42
CA ALA A 561 -40.93 -8.28 5.10
C ALA A 561 -40.34 -7.38 3.98
N TRP A 562 -39.57 -7.90 2.98
CA TRP A 562 -38.93 -7.08 1.91
C TRP A 562 -39.94 -6.71 0.82
N SER A 563 -40.80 -5.74 1.12
CA SER A 563 -41.75 -5.16 0.15
C SER A 563 -41.57 -3.65 0.03
N ARG A 564 -41.85 -3.12 -1.18
CA ARG A 564 -42.10 -1.69 -1.39
C ARG A 564 -43.60 -1.45 -1.34
N GLU A 565 -44.05 -0.67 -0.36
CA GLU A 565 -45.42 -0.15 -0.30
C GLU A 565 -45.37 1.35 -0.59
N THR A 566 -46.09 1.81 -1.62
CA THR A 566 -46.30 3.24 -1.87
C THR A 566 -47.47 3.71 -1.02
N VAL A 567 -47.22 4.61 -0.06
CA VAL A 567 -48.21 5.01 0.95
C VAL A 567 -48.33 6.53 1.00
N SER A 568 -49.57 7.02 1.01
CA SER A 568 -49.92 8.45 1.05
C SER A 568 -51.09 8.70 2.00
N GLY A 569 -51.10 9.83 2.72
CA GLY A 569 -52.20 10.20 3.61
C GLY A 569 -52.13 9.50 4.97
N SER A 570 -52.94 8.45 5.17
CA SER A 570 -52.99 7.73 6.46
C SER A 570 -53.13 6.22 6.25
N VAL A 571 -52.35 5.43 6.97
CA VAL A 571 -52.38 3.96 6.95
C VAL A 571 -52.45 3.40 8.37
N THR A 572 -53.12 2.26 8.55
CA THR A 572 -53.05 1.46 9.78
C THR A 572 -52.33 0.16 9.47
N TRP A 573 -51.32 -0.17 10.27
CA TRP A 573 -50.55 -1.41 10.16
C TRP A 573 -50.96 -2.42 11.23
N THR A 574 -51.07 -3.67 10.82
CA THR A 574 -51.32 -4.87 11.64
C THR A 574 -50.22 -5.91 11.36
N PRO A 575 -50.12 -7.03 12.10
CA PRO A 575 -49.21 -8.12 11.73
C PRO A 575 -49.41 -8.62 10.29
N ALA A 576 -50.66 -8.68 9.81
CA ALA A 576 -50.97 -9.08 8.43
C ALA A 576 -50.57 -8.03 7.37
N SER A 577 -50.17 -6.82 7.79
CA SER A 577 -49.55 -5.81 6.92
C SER A 577 -48.06 -6.06 6.65
N PHE A 578 -47.51 -7.18 7.16
CA PHE A 578 -46.14 -7.65 6.97
C PHE A 578 -46.20 -9.12 6.53
N GLY A 579 -45.59 -9.43 5.38
CA GLY A 579 -45.44 -10.82 4.92
C GLY A 579 -44.25 -11.53 5.59
N PRO A 580 -44.04 -12.82 5.33
CA PRO A 580 -42.86 -13.53 5.82
C PRO A 580 -41.57 -13.12 5.07
N ALA A 581 -40.60 -12.58 5.83
CA ALA A 581 -39.19 -12.27 5.52
C ALA A 581 -38.81 -10.94 4.76
N GLY A 582 -37.94 -10.12 5.38
CA GLY A 582 -37.22 -8.96 4.79
C GLY A 582 -37.39 -7.56 5.43
N VAL A 583 -37.33 -6.43 4.70
CA VAL A 583 -37.48 -5.06 5.27
C VAL A 583 -38.55 -4.22 4.55
N LYS A 584 -39.49 -3.65 5.31
CA LYS A 584 -40.63 -2.91 4.74
C LYS A 584 -40.22 -1.49 4.32
N ASN A 585 -40.14 -1.28 3.02
CA ASN A 585 -39.79 0.01 2.42
C ASN A 585 -41.06 0.81 2.12
N MET A 586 -41.13 2.03 2.64
CA MET A 586 -42.18 2.97 2.29
C MET A 586 -41.68 3.93 1.21
N THR A 587 -42.48 4.17 0.18
CA THR A 587 -42.27 5.30 -0.74
C THR A 587 -43.43 6.27 -0.57
N ASN A 588 -43.11 7.51 -0.20
CA ASN A 588 -44.07 8.59 0.00
C ASN A 588 -43.88 9.64 -1.10
N GLY A 589 -44.94 9.92 -1.86
CA GLY A 589 -44.95 10.85 -3.00
C GLY A 589 -45.01 12.34 -2.60
N GLY A 590 -44.21 12.76 -1.61
CA GLY A 590 -44.12 14.16 -1.17
C GLY A 590 -45.36 14.68 -0.40
N GLN A 591 -46.18 13.79 0.19
CA GLN A 591 -47.35 14.17 0.97
C GLN A 591 -47.16 13.90 2.47
N ASN A 592 -47.90 14.59 3.32
CA ASN A 592 -47.91 14.27 4.76
C ASN A 592 -48.50 12.87 4.99
N LEU A 593 -47.86 12.10 5.86
CA LEU A 593 -48.16 10.68 6.10
C LEU A 593 -48.35 10.41 7.59
N THR A 594 -49.44 9.73 7.94
CA THR A 594 -49.67 9.16 9.28
C THR A 594 -49.67 7.64 9.22
N VAL A 595 -48.93 7.00 10.12
CA VAL A 595 -48.85 5.54 10.28
C VAL A 595 -49.35 5.17 11.68
N THR A 596 -50.48 4.47 11.75
CA THR A 596 -51.08 3.99 13.01
C THR A 596 -50.73 2.52 13.24
N LEU A 597 -50.10 2.21 14.36
CA LEU A 597 -49.76 0.84 14.75
C LEU A 597 -50.90 0.22 15.56
N ALA A 598 -51.49 -0.85 15.04
CA ALA A 598 -52.63 -1.51 15.68
C ALA A 598 -52.25 -2.32 16.93
N ASP A 599 -53.21 -2.47 17.86
CA ASP A 599 -53.00 -3.29 19.05
C ASP A 599 -53.02 -4.80 18.80
N SER A 600 -53.28 -5.24 17.57
CA SER A 600 -53.20 -6.64 17.14
C SER A 600 -51.77 -7.22 17.08
N PHE A 601 -50.72 -6.40 17.18
CA PHE A 601 -49.35 -6.90 17.32
C PHE A 601 -49.12 -7.54 18.71
N PRO A 602 -48.35 -8.63 18.81
CA PRO A 602 -48.00 -9.22 20.10
C PRO A 602 -47.12 -8.28 20.93
N THR A 603 -47.12 -8.47 22.25
CA THR A 603 -46.17 -7.82 23.16
C THR A 603 -44.74 -8.24 22.80
N ASP A 604 -43.78 -7.33 22.95
CA ASP A 604 -42.38 -7.45 22.56
C ASP A 604 -42.07 -7.49 21.05
N ALA A 605 -43.08 -7.38 20.17
CA ALA A 605 -42.90 -7.24 18.73
C ALA A 605 -41.99 -6.06 18.36
N GLY A 606 -41.03 -6.30 17.46
CA GLY A 606 -40.09 -5.30 16.94
C GLY A 606 -40.23 -5.09 15.44
N LEU A 607 -40.25 -3.82 15.01
CA LEU A 607 -40.29 -3.39 13.62
C LEU A 607 -39.08 -2.50 13.31
N LEU A 608 -38.38 -2.75 12.20
CA LEU A 608 -37.24 -1.97 11.74
C LEU A 608 -37.52 -1.41 10.32
N LEU A 609 -37.39 -0.10 10.14
CA LEU A 609 -37.75 0.61 8.90
C LEU A 609 -36.59 1.48 8.39
N ASN A 610 -36.43 1.60 7.07
CA ASN A 610 -35.51 2.54 6.43
C ASN A 610 -36.27 3.78 5.94
N ALA A 611 -35.79 4.97 6.30
CA ALA A 611 -36.37 6.27 5.97
C ALA A 611 -35.73 6.97 4.76
N ALA A 612 -34.68 6.40 4.16
CA ALA A 612 -33.91 7.02 3.07
C ALA A 612 -34.64 7.16 1.73
N PHE A 613 -35.85 6.58 1.59
CA PHE A 613 -36.62 6.52 0.35
C PHE A 613 -37.92 7.35 0.37
N TRP A 614 -38.01 8.33 1.26
CA TRP A 614 -39.20 9.16 1.45
C TRP A 614 -39.04 10.48 0.68
N GLY A 615 -39.97 10.78 -0.24
CA GLY A 615 -39.84 11.87 -1.19
C GLY A 615 -39.87 13.27 -0.57
N ALA A 616 -39.19 14.20 -1.23
CA ALA A 616 -39.00 15.58 -0.78
C ALA A 616 -40.31 16.28 -0.38
N GLY A 617 -40.27 17.05 0.72
CA GLY A 617 -41.37 17.87 1.22
C GLY A 617 -42.36 17.23 2.22
N ALA A 618 -42.23 15.94 2.56
CA ALA A 618 -43.18 15.25 3.43
C ALA A 618 -42.88 15.31 4.95
N THR A 619 -43.91 15.47 5.79
CA THR A 619 -43.89 15.15 7.23
C THR A 619 -44.45 13.75 7.47
N VAL A 620 -43.79 12.94 8.29
CA VAL A 620 -44.25 11.59 8.67
C VAL A 620 -44.50 11.52 10.18
N THR A 621 -45.63 10.91 10.56
CA THR A 621 -46.11 10.80 11.94
C THR A 621 -46.46 9.35 12.27
N PHE A 622 -45.75 8.73 13.22
CA PHE A 622 -46.12 7.44 13.79
C PHE A 622 -47.05 7.63 14.99
N ARG A 623 -48.08 6.80 15.11
CA ARG A 623 -49.06 6.79 16.21
C ARG A 623 -49.34 5.37 16.66
N ASP A 624 -49.76 5.18 17.91
CA ASP A 624 -50.43 3.94 18.31
C ASP A 624 -51.96 4.03 18.08
N ALA A 625 -52.67 2.94 18.32
CA ALA A 625 -54.11 2.84 18.11
C ALA A 625 -54.95 3.78 19.00
N SER A 626 -54.39 4.36 20.08
CA SER A 626 -55.06 5.41 20.87
C SER A 626 -54.99 6.80 20.21
N GLY A 627 -54.20 6.95 19.13
CA GLY A 627 -53.95 8.20 18.45
C GLY A 627 -52.78 9.01 19.03
N ARG A 628 -52.15 8.54 20.12
CA ARG A 628 -50.93 9.12 20.69
C ARG A 628 -49.81 9.10 19.65
N VAL A 629 -49.17 10.25 19.43
CA VAL A 629 -47.98 10.37 18.58
C VAL A 629 -46.80 9.68 19.26
N LEU A 630 -46.17 8.74 18.56
CA LEU A 630 -44.96 8.05 18.98
C LEU A 630 -43.71 8.83 18.56
N LYS A 631 -43.68 9.28 17.30
CA LYS A 631 -42.61 10.10 16.72
C LYS A 631 -43.14 10.86 15.50
N GLN A 632 -42.68 12.08 15.28
CA GLN A 632 -43.04 12.90 14.11
C GLN A 632 -41.83 13.69 13.63
N PHE A 633 -41.53 13.64 12.34
CA PHE A 633 -40.39 14.34 11.73
C PHE A 633 -40.62 14.61 10.24
N GLY A 634 -39.88 15.58 9.68
CA GLY A 634 -39.82 15.79 8.22
C GLY A 634 -38.83 14.81 7.58
N ALA A 635 -39.17 14.25 6.41
CA ALA A 635 -38.35 13.26 5.71
C ALA A 635 -36.90 13.71 5.42
N GLU A 636 -36.71 15.01 5.20
CA GLU A 636 -35.42 15.65 4.93
C GLU A 636 -34.92 16.51 6.11
N SER A 637 -35.44 16.30 7.31
CA SER A 637 -35.08 17.13 8.47
C SER A 637 -33.67 16.88 8.98
N ALA A 638 -33.12 17.85 9.71
CA ALA A 638 -31.82 17.72 10.39
C ALA A 638 -31.78 16.53 11.37
N GLU A 639 -32.92 16.10 11.93
CA GLU A 639 -33.00 14.89 12.76
C GLU A 639 -32.72 13.62 11.94
N VAL A 640 -33.29 13.51 10.73
CA VAL A 640 -33.04 12.38 9.82
C VAL A 640 -31.58 12.39 9.36
N ALA A 641 -31.06 13.57 9.01
CA ALA A 641 -29.68 13.76 8.57
C ALA A 641 -28.65 13.42 9.66
N ALA A 642 -28.88 13.83 10.91
CA ALA A 642 -28.02 13.50 12.05
C ALA A 642 -28.04 12.01 12.43
N ASN A 643 -29.06 11.26 11.98
CA ASN A 643 -29.20 9.82 12.19
C ASN A 643 -28.82 8.98 10.95
N LYS A 644 -28.27 9.60 9.89
CA LYS A 644 -27.69 8.88 8.75
C LYS A 644 -26.45 8.09 9.17
N ASP A 645 -26.30 6.92 8.58
CA ASP A 645 -25.08 6.11 8.71
C ASP A 645 -24.01 6.49 7.66
N ALA A 646 -22.87 5.81 7.70
CA ALA A 646 -21.78 6.04 6.75
C ALA A 646 -22.09 5.64 5.28
N ARG A 647 -23.26 5.03 5.02
CA ARG A 647 -23.79 4.74 3.68
C ARG A 647 -24.88 5.74 3.26
N GLY A 648 -25.26 6.67 4.15
CA GLY A 648 -26.27 7.70 3.91
C GLY A 648 -27.70 7.30 4.28
N GLU A 649 -27.90 6.13 4.92
CA GLU A 649 -29.21 5.59 5.28
C GLU A 649 -29.63 5.96 6.72
N SER A 650 -30.92 6.21 6.93
CA SER A 650 -31.49 6.49 8.26
C SER A 650 -32.51 5.41 8.64
N TRP A 651 -32.37 4.82 9.83
CA TRP A 651 -33.14 3.64 10.25
C TRP A 651 -33.90 3.87 11.56
N LEU A 652 -35.16 3.43 11.63
CA LEU A 652 -36.06 3.56 12.78
C LEU A 652 -36.41 2.19 13.36
N TYR A 653 -36.46 2.11 14.68
CA TYR A 653 -36.92 0.94 15.42
C TYR A 653 -38.18 1.28 16.21
N LEU A 654 -39.21 0.44 16.08
CA LEU A 654 -40.47 0.56 16.81
C LEU A 654 -40.69 -0.73 17.58
N LYS A 655 -40.92 -0.63 18.90
CA LYS A 655 -41.14 -1.78 19.76
C LYS A 655 -42.50 -1.68 20.44
N LYS A 656 -43.26 -2.77 20.44
CA LYS A 656 -44.42 -2.93 21.32
C LYS A 656 -43.97 -3.50 22.66
N THR A 657 -44.41 -2.91 23.76
CA THR A 657 -44.16 -3.35 25.13
C THR A 657 -45.48 -3.54 25.86
N ALA A 658 -45.45 -4.06 27.10
CA ALA A 658 -46.64 -4.18 27.93
C ALA A 658 -47.29 -2.82 28.27
N SER A 659 -46.55 -1.72 28.18
CA SER A 659 -47.05 -0.34 28.37
C SER A 659 -47.38 0.39 27.05
N GLY A 660 -47.40 -0.34 25.91
CA GLY A 660 -47.70 0.21 24.59
C GLY A 660 -46.47 0.36 23.70
N TRP A 661 -46.59 1.18 22.65
CA TRP A 661 -45.55 1.35 21.63
C TRP A 661 -44.50 2.42 21.99
N THR A 662 -43.25 2.18 21.60
CA THR A 662 -42.16 3.17 21.48
C THR A 662 -41.65 3.26 20.03
N CYS A 663 -40.98 4.35 19.67
CA CYS A 663 -40.44 4.58 18.33
C CYS A 663 -39.21 5.51 18.41
N ASP A 664 -38.05 4.99 18.01
CA ASP A 664 -36.75 5.66 18.13
C ASP A 664 -35.89 5.45 16.88
N TRP A 665 -34.83 6.26 16.73
CA TRP A 665 -33.80 5.98 15.72
C TRP A 665 -32.98 4.76 16.14
N ALA A 666 -32.75 3.83 15.22
CA ALA A 666 -32.04 2.59 15.50
C ALA A 666 -30.56 2.90 15.79
N SER A 667 -30.13 2.71 17.05
CA SER A 667 -28.76 2.95 17.49
C SER A 667 -27.74 2.07 16.74
N ALA A 668 -26.46 2.42 16.78
CA ALA A 668 -25.41 1.60 16.18
C ALA A 668 -25.34 0.16 16.75
N GLY A 669 -25.85 -0.07 17.96
CA GLY A 669 -25.97 -1.41 18.56
C GLY A 669 -27.05 -2.27 17.88
N ALA A 670 -28.20 -1.67 17.52
CA ALA A 670 -29.24 -2.36 16.74
C ALA A 670 -28.79 -2.71 15.30
N ARG A 671 -27.61 -2.24 14.87
CA ARG A 671 -27.00 -2.49 13.56
C ARG A 671 -25.89 -3.55 13.63
N ARG A 672 -25.67 -4.22 14.78
CA ARG A 672 -24.58 -5.20 15.00
C ARG A 672 -25.09 -6.52 15.58
N TYR A 673 -25.50 -7.45 14.70
CA TYR A 673 -25.73 -8.86 15.05
C TYR A 673 -24.37 -9.58 15.26
N ASN A 674 -23.66 -9.25 16.33
CA ASN A 674 -22.45 -9.97 16.77
C ASN A 674 -22.84 -11.16 17.64
N ASP A 675 -23.13 -12.31 17.02
CA ASP A 675 -23.50 -13.52 17.75
C ASP A 675 -22.27 -14.37 18.16
N SER A 676 -22.38 -15.09 19.28
CA SER A 676 -21.32 -15.94 19.83
C SER A 676 -21.49 -17.43 19.49
N VAL A 677 -22.41 -17.73 18.59
CA VAL A 677 -22.89 -19.09 18.26
C VAL A 677 -22.14 -19.73 17.08
N PHE A 678 -21.47 -18.94 16.24
CA PHE A 678 -20.81 -19.42 15.03
C PHE A 678 -19.30 -19.58 15.22
N ASP A 679 -18.78 -20.76 14.89
CA ASP A 679 -17.34 -21.02 14.72
C ASP A 679 -16.93 -20.70 13.26
N ILE A 680 -15.72 -20.17 13.07
CA ILE A 680 -15.15 -19.86 11.75
C ILE A 680 -13.73 -20.41 11.67
N ALA A 681 -13.46 -21.19 10.63
CA ALA A 681 -12.16 -21.81 10.39
C ALA A 681 -11.63 -21.58 8.96
N GLY A 682 -10.33 -21.81 8.79
CA GLY A 682 -9.53 -21.47 7.62
C GLY A 682 -8.15 -20.88 7.99
N GLY A 683 -7.42 -21.50 8.92
CA GLY A 683 -6.06 -21.08 9.32
C GLY A 683 -5.66 -21.44 10.74
N ARG A 684 -4.34 -21.53 10.99
CA ARG A 684 -3.75 -21.83 12.30
C ARG A 684 -2.77 -20.73 12.72
N LEU A 685 -2.73 -20.45 14.03
CA LEU A 685 -1.96 -19.34 14.61
C LEU A 685 -0.45 -19.59 14.62
N VAL A 686 0.32 -18.51 14.79
CA VAL A 686 1.63 -18.54 15.47
C VAL A 686 1.53 -17.63 16.71
N ASP A 687 1.74 -18.24 17.87
CA ASP A 687 1.73 -17.73 19.25
C ASP A 687 1.22 -16.30 19.58
N ASN A 688 0.09 -16.25 20.33
CA ASN A 688 0.14 -15.74 21.72
C ASN A 688 -1.11 -16.15 22.55
N GLY A 689 -1.44 -17.45 22.58
CA GLY A 689 -2.46 -18.02 23.48
C GLY A 689 -3.94 -17.67 23.26
N GLN A 690 -4.28 -16.58 22.58
CA GLN A 690 -5.66 -16.20 22.26
C GLN A 690 -6.06 -16.62 20.84
N PHE A 691 -7.31 -17.09 20.69
CA PHE A 691 -7.99 -16.99 19.40
C PHE A 691 -8.19 -15.50 19.11
N VAL A 692 -7.37 -14.94 18.22
CA VAL A 692 -7.69 -13.66 17.57
C VAL A 692 -8.85 -13.92 16.60
N LYS A 693 -10.05 -14.01 17.17
CA LYS A 693 -11.30 -13.72 16.47
C LYS A 693 -11.07 -12.36 15.80
N PRO A 694 -11.21 -12.23 14.47
CA PRO A 694 -10.80 -11.01 13.78
C PRO A 694 -11.45 -9.79 14.43
N ASP A 695 -10.70 -8.68 14.51
CA ASP A 695 -10.99 -7.52 15.38
C ASP A 695 -12.38 -6.91 15.15
N SER A 696 -12.96 -7.20 13.99
CA SER A 696 -14.39 -7.39 13.88
C SER A 696 -14.69 -8.73 13.19
N PHE A 697 -15.84 -9.33 13.54
CA PHE A 697 -16.69 -9.84 12.46
C PHE A 697 -16.92 -8.64 11.54
N SER A 698 -16.06 -8.52 10.53
CA SER A 698 -16.33 -7.61 9.42
C SER A 698 -17.67 -8.05 8.84
N THR A 699 -18.35 -7.18 8.09
CA THR A 699 -19.59 -7.59 7.42
C THR A 699 -19.35 -8.61 6.30
N TRP A 700 -18.21 -9.32 6.27
CA TRP A 700 -17.73 -10.28 5.28
C TRP A 700 -17.16 -11.56 5.91
N VAL A 701 -17.49 -12.70 5.30
CA VAL A 701 -16.76 -13.98 5.38
C VAL A 701 -15.91 -14.10 4.12
N ARG A 702 -14.64 -14.51 4.26
CA ARG A 702 -13.73 -14.67 3.11
C ARG A 702 -14.03 -15.96 2.31
N GLY A 703 -13.71 -15.95 1.03
CA GLY A 703 -13.82 -17.12 0.15
C GLY A 703 -12.94 -18.27 0.65
N GLY A 704 -13.50 -19.47 0.70
CA GLY A 704 -12.85 -20.64 1.29
C GLY A 704 -12.70 -20.57 2.82
N TYR A 705 -13.63 -19.92 3.51
CA TYR A 705 -13.83 -20.09 4.96
C TYR A 705 -15.19 -20.76 5.23
N ALA A 706 -15.25 -21.47 6.36
CA ALA A 706 -16.44 -22.18 6.81
C ALA A 706 -17.12 -21.46 7.99
N VAL A 707 -18.45 -21.41 8.01
CA VAL A 707 -19.26 -20.98 9.16
C VAL A 707 -19.96 -22.20 9.74
N ARG A 708 -19.67 -22.55 11.01
CA ARG A 708 -20.07 -23.81 11.65
C ARG A 708 -20.92 -23.60 12.90
N PHE A 709 -21.98 -24.39 13.07
CA PHE A 709 -22.89 -24.37 14.22
C PHE A 709 -23.70 -25.67 14.34
N ASN A 710 -24.32 -25.92 15.49
CA ASN A 710 -25.33 -26.98 15.63
C ASN A 710 -26.74 -26.36 15.59
N THR A 711 -27.73 -27.06 15.03
CA THR A 711 -29.14 -26.65 15.11
C THR A 711 -30.08 -27.84 15.03
N ASP A 712 -31.21 -27.79 15.72
CA ASP A 712 -32.35 -28.68 15.46
C ASP A 712 -33.29 -28.12 14.38
N ALA A 713 -33.12 -26.86 13.99
CA ALA A 713 -34.10 -26.11 13.22
C ALA A 713 -34.50 -26.77 11.91
N ARG A 714 -35.81 -26.79 11.61
CA ARG A 714 -36.31 -27.24 10.32
C ARG A 714 -35.97 -26.26 9.19
N ARG A 715 -36.03 -24.95 9.46
CA ARG A 715 -35.64 -23.90 8.51
C ARG A 715 -34.67 -22.90 9.16
N ILE A 716 -33.59 -22.57 8.45
CA ILE A 716 -32.69 -21.45 8.76
C ILE A 716 -32.79 -20.38 7.65
N TYR A 717 -32.38 -19.16 7.95
CA TYR A 717 -32.33 -18.03 7.01
C TYR A 717 -30.95 -17.39 7.04
N LEU A 718 -30.28 -17.30 5.90
CA LEU A 718 -28.96 -16.68 5.76
C LEU A 718 -29.12 -15.22 5.31
N TYR A 719 -28.52 -14.29 6.05
CA TYR A 719 -28.51 -12.86 5.69
C TYR A 719 -27.17 -12.51 5.05
N LEU A 720 -27.18 -12.20 3.75
CA LEU A 720 -25.97 -11.96 2.95
C LEU A 720 -26.20 -10.93 1.84
N TRP A 721 -25.12 -10.33 1.36
CA TRP A 721 -25.12 -9.26 0.36
C TRP A 721 -24.93 -9.81 -1.04
N LEU A 722 -25.68 -9.26 -1.99
CA LEU A 722 -25.71 -9.70 -3.36
C LEU A 722 -24.52 -9.15 -4.15
N ASN A 723 -23.52 -10.00 -4.34
CA ASN A 723 -22.32 -9.75 -5.14
C ASN A 723 -21.86 -11.03 -5.87
N ALA A 724 -22.79 -11.62 -6.64
CA ALA A 724 -22.62 -12.91 -7.33
C ALA A 724 -22.12 -14.08 -6.45
N THR A 725 -22.38 -14.02 -5.14
CA THR A 725 -21.98 -15.03 -4.14
C THR A 725 -22.44 -16.43 -4.51
N GLN A 726 -21.59 -17.42 -4.26
CA GLN A 726 -21.96 -18.85 -4.28
C GLN A 726 -21.63 -19.49 -2.92
N PHE A 727 -22.53 -20.31 -2.41
CA PHE A 727 -22.39 -20.99 -1.13
C PHE A 727 -23.04 -22.37 -1.10
N ARG A 728 -22.59 -23.20 -0.16
CA ARG A 728 -23.02 -24.58 0.04
C ARG A 728 -23.31 -24.83 1.52
N VAL A 729 -24.44 -25.49 1.81
CA VAL A 729 -24.83 -25.88 3.18
C VAL A 729 -24.72 -27.39 3.33
N ILE A 730 -23.78 -27.80 4.17
CA ILE A 730 -23.54 -29.17 4.60
C ILE A 730 -24.24 -29.36 5.94
N ALA A 731 -24.96 -30.48 6.12
CA ALA A 731 -25.51 -30.89 7.41
C ALA A 731 -25.13 -32.35 7.68
N ASN A 732 -24.59 -32.63 8.87
CA ASN A 732 -24.08 -33.95 9.27
C ASN A 732 -23.13 -34.58 8.22
N GLY A 733 -22.21 -33.77 7.67
CA GLY A 733 -21.25 -34.21 6.64
C GLY A 733 -21.84 -34.46 5.24
N LYS A 734 -23.13 -34.15 5.01
CA LYS A 734 -23.80 -34.29 3.71
C LYS A 734 -24.20 -32.92 3.15
N VAL A 735 -23.88 -32.65 1.88
CA VAL A 735 -24.42 -31.48 1.17
C VAL A 735 -25.95 -31.58 1.13
N THR A 736 -26.63 -30.58 1.69
CA THR A 736 -28.11 -30.49 1.68
C THR A 736 -28.62 -29.41 0.75
N HIS A 737 -27.91 -28.28 0.66
CA HIS A 737 -28.27 -27.16 -0.19
C HIS A 737 -27.02 -26.60 -0.88
N GLU A 738 -27.23 -26.03 -2.05
CA GLU A 738 -26.24 -25.29 -2.81
C GLU A 738 -26.98 -24.14 -3.51
N ALA A 739 -26.43 -22.93 -3.45
CA ALA A 739 -27.07 -21.76 -4.01
C ALA A 739 -26.04 -20.78 -4.57
N ALA A 740 -26.40 -20.18 -5.70
CA ALA A 740 -25.77 -18.98 -6.22
C ALA A 740 -26.75 -17.80 -6.07
N ASP A 741 -26.23 -16.60 -5.91
CA ASP A 741 -27.07 -15.42 -6.08
C ASP A 741 -27.51 -15.27 -7.54
N ASP A 742 -28.76 -14.86 -7.71
CA ASP A 742 -29.38 -14.63 -8.99
C ASP A 742 -28.98 -13.23 -9.49
N ARG A 743 -28.17 -13.20 -10.56
CA ARG A 743 -27.67 -11.96 -11.20
C ARG A 743 -28.78 -11.06 -11.75
N SER A 744 -30.04 -11.50 -11.82
CA SER A 744 -31.19 -10.64 -12.15
C SER A 744 -31.61 -9.74 -10.97
N ARG A 745 -31.21 -10.08 -9.74
CA ARG A 745 -31.46 -9.29 -8.53
C ARG A 745 -30.52 -8.08 -8.45
N PRO A 746 -30.96 -6.95 -7.85
CA PRO A 746 -30.11 -5.79 -7.64
C PRO A 746 -28.84 -6.13 -6.84
N GLN A 747 -27.71 -6.23 -7.54
CA GLN A 747 -26.39 -6.39 -6.93
C GLN A 747 -26.05 -5.15 -6.09
N GLY A 748 -25.29 -5.30 -5.02
CA GLY A 748 -25.05 -4.24 -4.05
C GLY A 748 -26.19 -4.04 -3.05
N THR A 749 -26.93 -5.10 -2.69
CA THR A 749 -28.03 -5.03 -1.69
C THR A 749 -28.00 -6.21 -0.72
N TRP A 750 -28.65 -6.08 0.44
CA TRP A 750 -28.84 -7.18 1.40
C TRP A 750 -30.04 -8.06 1.03
N ALA A 751 -29.89 -9.37 1.07
CA ALA A 751 -30.95 -10.34 0.84
C ALA A 751 -30.97 -11.45 1.90
N VAL A 752 -32.04 -12.25 1.87
CA VAL A 752 -32.29 -13.36 2.80
C VAL A 752 -32.49 -14.64 2.00
N PHE A 753 -31.74 -15.70 2.33
CA PHE A 753 -31.83 -17.00 1.68
C PHE A 753 -32.39 -18.04 2.66
N PRO A 754 -33.64 -18.53 2.48
CA PRO A 754 -34.19 -19.61 3.28
C PRO A 754 -33.56 -20.96 2.89
N ILE A 755 -33.33 -21.81 3.87
CA ILE A 755 -32.70 -23.13 3.74
C ILE A 755 -33.57 -24.11 4.55
N GLU A 756 -34.09 -25.17 3.91
CA GLU A 756 -35.09 -26.08 4.48
C GLU A 756 -34.55 -27.49 4.65
N PHE A 757 -34.30 -27.87 5.90
CA PHE A 757 -33.93 -29.23 6.23
C PHE A 757 -35.16 -30.13 6.22
N ALA A 758 -35.02 -31.34 5.63
CA ALA A 758 -36.12 -32.29 5.51
C ALA A 758 -36.71 -32.71 6.87
N GLU A 759 -35.90 -32.68 7.94
CA GLU A 759 -36.29 -33.11 9.29
C GLU A 759 -35.79 -32.14 10.38
N GLY A 760 -36.58 -32.02 11.46
CA GLY A 760 -36.34 -31.14 12.61
C GLY A 760 -35.59 -31.78 13.78
N GLY A 761 -34.71 -32.76 13.51
CA GLY A 761 -33.77 -33.31 14.51
C GLY A 761 -32.52 -32.44 14.65
N SER A 762 -31.69 -32.68 15.68
CA SER A 762 -30.38 -32.00 15.80
C SER A 762 -29.45 -32.36 14.63
N LYS A 763 -28.81 -31.35 14.03
CA LYS A 763 -27.81 -31.49 12.97
C LYS A 763 -26.64 -30.51 13.17
N ASP A 764 -25.45 -30.95 12.85
CA ASP A 764 -24.25 -30.11 12.77
C ASP A 764 -24.17 -29.53 11.36
N VAL A 765 -24.17 -28.21 11.25
CA VAL A 765 -24.25 -27.45 9.99
C VAL A 765 -22.96 -26.70 9.73
N GLU A 766 -22.50 -26.80 8.49
CA GLU A 766 -21.36 -26.08 7.94
C GLU A 766 -21.79 -25.35 6.67
N ILE A 767 -21.53 -24.04 6.59
CA ILE A 767 -21.78 -23.21 5.42
C ILE A 767 -20.43 -22.80 4.83
N LEU A 768 -20.18 -23.18 3.58
CA LEU A 768 -18.97 -22.84 2.85
C LEU A 768 -19.29 -21.76 1.81
N PHE A 769 -18.42 -20.75 1.68
CA PHE A 769 -18.54 -19.67 0.69
C PHE A 769 -17.42 -19.76 -0.34
N ASP A 770 -17.76 -19.66 -1.63
CA ASP A 770 -16.80 -19.75 -2.73
C ASP A 770 -15.94 -18.48 -2.86
N ASN A 771 -16.50 -17.31 -2.50
CA ASN A 771 -15.90 -15.99 -2.66
C ASN A 771 -16.08 -15.11 -1.41
N ASP A 772 -15.24 -14.07 -1.28
CA ASP A 772 -15.39 -13.03 -0.25
C ASP A 772 -16.81 -12.43 -0.33
N THR A 773 -17.62 -12.76 0.67
CA THR A 773 -19.08 -12.58 0.68
C THR A 773 -19.49 -11.76 1.89
N PRO A 774 -20.18 -10.63 1.71
CA PRO A 774 -20.69 -9.91 2.86
C PRO A 774 -21.84 -10.68 3.54
N PHE A 775 -21.69 -11.00 4.82
CA PHE A 775 -22.55 -11.91 5.60
C PHE A 775 -22.86 -11.29 6.97
N VAL A 776 -24.12 -11.38 7.40
CA VAL A 776 -24.61 -10.83 8.69
C VAL A 776 -24.86 -11.92 9.73
N GLY A 777 -25.23 -13.13 9.30
CA GLY A 777 -25.49 -14.25 10.20
C GLY A 777 -26.56 -15.22 9.70
N VAL A 778 -26.86 -16.20 10.56
CA VAL A 778 -27.95 -17.18 10.40
C VAL A 778 -29.06 -16.87 11.40
N VAL A 779 -30.31 -16.83 10.93
CA VAL A 779 -31.50 -16.62 11.76
C VAL A 779 -32.40 -17.86 11.74
N VAL A 780 -32.94 -18.22 12.90
CA VAL A 780 -33.97 -19.26 13.06
C VAL A 780 -35.20 -18.64 13.73
N PRO A 781 -36.41 -18.75 13.14
CA PRO A 781 -37.64 -18.36 13.81
C PRO A 781 -37.86 -19.22 15.06
N PRO A 782 -38.39 -18.67 16.17
CA PRO A 782 -38.56 -19.41 17.43
C PRO A 782 -39.35 -20.73 17.31
N ALA A 783 -40.31 -20.78 16.39
CA ALA A 783 -41.15 -21.96 16.13
C ALA A 783 -40.47 -23.04 15.25
N GLU A 784 -39.35 -22.73 14.59
CA GLU A 784 -38.64 -23.65 13.69
C GLU A 784 -37.52 -24.43 14.39
N GLY A 785 -36.96 -23.91 15.49
CA GLY A 785 -35.94 -24.55 16.33
C GLY A 785 -35.00 -23.56 17.03
N ALA A 786 -33.76 -23.98 17.31
CA ALA A 786 -32.71 -23.14 17.90
C ALA A 786 -31.33 -23.38 17.28
N ILE A 787 -30.50 -22.34 17.23
CA ILE A 787 -29.07 -22.44 16.89
C ILE A 787 -28.27 -22.62 18.19
N ARG A 788 -27.20 -23.41 18.14
CA ARG A 788 -26.30 -23.74 19.26
C ARG A 788 -24.85 -23.69 18.79
N PRO A 789 -23.89 -23.34 19.66
CA PRO A 789 -22.47 -23.44 19.33
C PRO A 789 -22.10 -24.82 18.80
N TRP A 790 -21.18 -24.87 17.84
CA TRP A 790 -20.63 -26.11 17.31
C TRP A 790 -20.02 -26.97 18.44
N GLN A 791 -20.28 -28.28 18.45
CA GLN A 791 -19.73 -29.22 19.45
C GLN A 791 -19.04 -30.44 18.82
N GLY A 792 -18.83 -30.43 17.50
CA GLY A 792 -17.96 -31.40 16.85
C GLY A 792 -16.51 -31.21 17.28
N GLN A 793 -15.70 -32.29 17.21
CA GLN A 793 -14.26 -32.18 17.40
C GLN A 793 -13.68 -31.23 16.34
N PRO A 794 -12.74 -30.31 16.68
CA PRO A 794 -12.08 -29.49 15.68
C PRO A 794 -11.29 -30.38 14.70
N TRP A 795 -11.40 -30.07 13.41
CA TRP A 795 -10.65 -30.75 12.35
C TRP A 795 -9.13 -30.59 12.63
N ARG A 796 -8.39 -31.70 12.59
CA ARG A 796 -7.14 -31.82 13.38
C ARG A 796 -5.89 -31.19 12.76
N LYS A 797 -5.96 -30.79 11.49
CA LYS A 797 -4.86 -30.18 10.71
C LYS A 797 -5.44 -29.22 9.66
N THR A 798 -4.75 -28.12 9.42
CA THR A 798 -5.06 -27.17 8.33
C THR A 798 -4.25 -27.49 7.07
N MET A 799 -4.90 -27.62 5.92
CA MET A 799 -4.27 -27.84 4.61
C MET A 799 -4.39 -26.59 3.74
N ALA A 800 -3.28 -25.93 3.46
CA ALA A 800 -3.22 -24.85 2.47
C ALA A 800 -2.84 -25.39 1.10
N VAL A 801 -3.53 -24.90 0.06
CA VAL A 801 -3.32 -25.28 -1.34
C VAL A 801 -3.11 -24.02 -2.18
N ILE A 802 -1.91 -23.87 -2.73
CA ILE A 802 -1.62 -22.91 -3.79
C ILE A 802 -1.70 -23.64 -5.13
N GLY A 803 -2.37 -23.03 -6.11
CA GLY A 803 -2.55 -23.67 -7.40
C GLY A 803 -3.23 -22.82 -8.46
N ASP A 804 -3.46 -23.44 -9.61
CA ASP A 804 -3.92 -22.77 -10.83
C ASP A 804 -5.43 -22.95 -11.14
N SER A 805 -5.84 -22.68 -12.39
CA SER A 805 -7.21 -22.86 -12.91
C SER A 805 -7.86 -24.23 -12.67
N ILE A 806 -7.08 -25.32 -12.58
CA ILE A 806 -7.59 -26.66 -12.24
C ILE A 806 -8.08 -26.70 -10.78
N THR A 807 -7.55 -25.81 -9.95
CA THR A 807 -7.85 -25.62 -8.53
C THR A 807 -9.01 -24.61 -8.30
N GLU A 808 -9.45 -23.88 -9.34
CA GLU A 808 -10.51 -22.85 -9.26
C GLU A 808 -11.95 -23.37 -9.07
N GLY A 809 -12.15 -24.69 -8.90
CA GLY A 809 -13.49 -25.30 -8.74
C GLY A 809 -14.30 -24.90 -7.48
N GLY A 810 -13.86 -23.89 -6.72
CA GLY A 810 -14.49 -23.43 -5.48
C GLY A 810 -14.63 -24.55 -4.44
N THR A 811 -15.70 -24.51 -3.65
CA THR A 811 -16.14 -25.56 -2.71
C THR A 811 -16.53 -26.88 -3.38
N LYS A 812 -16.51 -26.94 -4.72
CA LYS A 812 -16.68 -28.14 -5.55
C LYS A 812 -15.34 -28.71 -6.02
N GLY A 813 -14.25 -27.96 -5.85
CA GLY A 813 -12.91 -28.29 -6.32
C GLY A 813 -12.33 -29.54 -5.65
N TYR A 814 -11.34 -30.14 -6.29
CA TYR A 814 -10.71 -31.38 -5.83
C TYR A 814 -10.05 -31.19 -4.44
N ALA A 815 -9.43 -30.04 -4.19
CA ALA A 815 -8.74 -29.72 -2.94
C ALA A 815 -9.71 -29.65 -1.74
N TRP A 816 -10.82 -28.94 -1.88
CA TRP A 816 -11.90 -28.89 -0.88
C TRP A 816 -12.52 -30.26 -0.65
N SER A 817 -12.78 -31.00 -1.72
CA SER A 817 -13.34 -32.35 -1.67
C SER A 817 -12.42 -33.32 -0.92
N ALA A 818 -11.10 -33.26 -1.18
CA ALA A 818 -10.11 -34.10 -0.51
C ALA A 818 -9.96 -33.76 0.98
N ALA A 819 -9.94 -32.47 1.33
CA ALA A 819 -9.89 -32.03 2.73
C ALA A 819 -11.09 -32.53 3.54
N HIS A 820 -12.30 -32.36 3.00
CA HIS A 820 -13.54 -32.77 3.66
C HIS A 820 -13.61 -34.30 3.84
N LEU A 821 -13.19 -35.08 2.83
CA LEU A 821 -13.10 -36.55 2.92
C LEU A 821 -12.06 -37.05 3.94
N LEU A 822 -11.04 -36.26 4.27
CA LEU A 822 -9.97 -36.62 5.21
C LEU A 822 -10.08 -35.97 6.58
N ASN A 823 -11.19 -35.29 6.87
CA ASN A 823 -11.40 -34.63 8.15
C ASN A 823 -10.34 -33.53 8.42
N LEU A 824 -10.03 -32.72 7.40
CA LEU A 824 -9.10 -31.59 7.42
C LEU A 824 -9.83 -30.25 7.26
N ASP A 825 -9.27 -29.19 7.85
CA ASP A 825 -9.65 -27.81 7.53
C ASP A 825 -8.82 -27.34 6.31
N ALA A 826 -9.36 -26.50 5.42
CA ALA A 826 -8.69 -26.15 4.16
C ALA A 826 -8.62 -24.65 3.86
N ILE A 827 -7.53 -24.25 3.20
CA ILE A 827 -7.34 -22.93 2.61
C ILE A 827 -6.95 -23.14 1.16
N VAL A 828 -7.90 -22.98 0.25
CA VAL A 828 -7.63 -23.15 -1.20
C VAL A 828 -7.52 -21.76 -1.82
N ARG A 829 -6.37 -21.46 -2.41
CA ARG A 829 -6.03 -20.17 -3.03
C ARG A 829 -5.61 -20.38 -4.48
N PRO A 830 -6.58 -20.63 -5.37
CA PRO A 830 -6.30 -20.83 -6.78
C PRO A 830 -6.12 -19.49 -7.51
N MET A 831 -5.62 -19.51 -8.74
CA MET A 831 -5.92 -18.48 -9.75
C MET A 831 -5.72 -18.97 -11.18
N GLY A 832 -6.58 -18.51 -12.08
CA GLY A 832 -6.51 -18.81 -13.49
C GLY A 832 -5.16 -18.43 -14.11
N SER A 833 -4.64 -19.32 -14.96
CA SER A 833 -3.45 -19.13 -15.80
C SER A 833 -2.10 -18.95 -15.09
N THR A 834 -1.99 -18.99 -13.77
CA THR A 834 -0.69 -18.87 -13.07
C THR A 834 0.05 -20.21 -12.98
N GLY A 835 1.36 -20.15 -12.71
CA GLY A 835 2.20 -21.32 -12.54
C GLY A 835 3.42 -21.08 -11.65
N TYR A 836 4.44 -21.91 -11.81
CA TYR A 836 5.73 -21.74 -11.14
C TYR A 836 6.56 -20.59 -11.76
N VAL A 837 6.49 -20.43 -13.08
CA VAL A 837 7.12 -19.34 -13.84
C VAL A 837 6.08 -18.44 -14.53
N ASP A 838 4.89 -18.95 -14.86
CA ASP A 838 3.85 -18.14 -15.51
C ASP A 838 3.15 -17.19 -14.50
N PRO A 839 3.21 -15.85 -14.69
CA PRO A 839 2.56 -14.89 -13.81
C PRO A 839 1.04 -14.78 -14.03
N GLY A 840 0.48 -15.38 -15.10
CA GLY A 840 -0.92 -15.29 -15.46
C GLY A 840 -1.36 -13.94 -16.06
N PHE A 841 -2.55 -13.93 -16.69
CA PHE A 841 -3.05 -12.79 -17.47
C PHE A 841 -3.67 -11.63 -16.65
N VAL A 842 -3.38 -11.52 -15.35
CA VAL A 842 -3.97 -10.47 -14.49
C VAL A 842 -3.07 -9.24 -14.49
N GLY A 843 -3.55 -8.16 -15.10
CA GLY A 843 -2.74 -6.96 -15.35
C GLY A 843 -2.40 -6.16 -14.08
N GLY A 844 -1.09 -6.07 -13.77
CA GLY A 844 -0.56 -5.10 -12.81
C GLY A 844 0.84 -5.46 -12.29
N TYR A 845 1.03 -6.71 -11.87
CA TYR A 845 2.26 -7.24 -11.26
C TYR A 845 2.39 -8.74 -11.59
N PRO A 846 3.58 -9.36 -11.46
CA PRO A 846 3.68 -10.81 -11.54
C PRO A 846 2.86 -11.48 -10.43
N HIS A 847 2.16 -12.57 -10.77
CA HIS A 847 1.32 -13.34 -9.85
C HIS A 847 1.61 -14.85 -9.91
N ASP A 848 2.86 -15.22 -10.20
CA ASP A 848 3.40 -16.57 -10.09
C ASP A 848 3.26 -17.14 -8.65
N PHE A 849 3.47 -18.45 -8.49
CA PHE A 849 3.34 -19.09 -7.17
C PHE A 849 4.26 -18.52 -6.09
N LEU A 850 5.45 -18.00 -6.42
CA LEU A 850 6.39 -17.46 -5.44
C LEU A 850 5.96 -16.07 -4.94
N SER A 851 5.53 -15.19 -5.83
CA SER A 851 4.97 -13.87 -5.50
C SER A 851 3.74 -13.96 -4.61
N ARG A 852 2.92 -15.01 -4.79
CA ARG A 852 1.71 -15.28 -4.01
C ARG A 852 1.95 -15.98 -2.68
N LEU A 853 3.03 -16.75 -2.56
CA LEU A 853 3.22 -17.78 -1.53
C LEU A 853 2.98 -17.29 -0.10
N GLU A 854 3.51 -16.11 0.26
CA GLU A 854 3.37 -15.58 1.62
C GLU A 854 1.89 -15.25 1.97
N LYS A 855 1.13 -14.70 1.01
CA LYS A 855 -0.28 -14.32 1.17
C LYS A 855 -1.23 -15.53 1.08
N ASP A 856 -0.92 -16.49 0.21
CA ASP A 856 -1.81 -17.62 -0.05
C ASP A 856 -1.60 -18.79 0.93
N VAL A 857 -0.38 -18.96 1.44
CA VAL A 857 0.01 -20.13 2.24
C VAL A 857 0.68 -19.74 3.56
N LEU A 858 1.79 -18.99 3.52
CA LEU A 858 2.69 -18.91 4.70
C LEU A 858 2.09 -18.10 5.86
N GLN A 859 1.33 -17.03 5.58
CA GLN A 859 0.64 -16.24 6.62
C GLN A 859 -0.39 -17.05 7.43
N HIS A 860 -0.78 -18.24 6.97
CA HIS A 860 -1.81 -19.08 7.58
C HIS A 860 -1.25 -20.23 8.45
N ASN A 861 0.08 -20.34 8.57
CA ASN A 861 0.82 -21.39 9.29
C ASN A 861 0.19 -22.80 9.23
N PRO A 862 -0.05 -23.34 8.01
CA PRO A 862 -0.79 -24.59 7.83
C PRO A 862 0.03 -25.81 8.29
N ASP A 863 -0.66 -26.82 8.81
CA ASP A 863 -0.08 -28.13 9.12
C ASP A 863 0.34 -28.92 7.87
N ILE A 864 -0.31 -28.66 6.73
CA ILE A 864 -0.11 -29.35 5.46
C ILE A 864 -0.04 -28.30 4.35
N VAL A 865 0.97 -28.38 3.48
CA VAL A 865 1.11 -27.54 2.28
C VAL A 865 1.01 -28.42 1.04
N VAL A 866 0.09 -28.09 0.14
CA VAL A 866 -0.03 -28.70 -1.19
C VAL A 866 0.28 -27.65 -2.24
N VAL A 867 1.26 -27.93 -3.12
CA VAL A 867 1.54 -27.13 -4.31
C VAL A 867 0.98 -27.88 -5.52
N SER A 868 0.07 -27.24 -6.27
CA SER A 868 -0.59 -27.84 -7.43
C SER A 868 -0.59 -26.92 -8.65
N GLY A 869 0.38 -27.10 -9.53
CA GLY A 869 0.43 -26.44 -10.82
C GLY A 869 1.49 -27.01 -11.75
N GLY A 870 1.94 -26.20 -12.72
CA GLY A 870 2.80 -26.65 -13.80
C GLY A 870 2.10 -26.75 -15.16
N VAL A 871 0.77 -26.60 -15.24
CA VAL A 871 0.02 -26.78 -16.50
C VAL A 871 0.01 -25.52 -17.38
N ASN A 872 0.10 -24.32 -16.80
CA ASN A 872 0.17 -23.07 -17.56
C ASN A 872 1.60 -22.73 -18.00
N ASP A 873 2.60 -23.22 -17.26
CA ASP A 873 4.04 -23.07 -17.53
C ASP A 873 4.51 -23.72 -18.85
N GLN A 874 3.61 -24.40 -19.57
CA GLN A 874 3.81 -24.90 -20.94
C GLN A 874 3.54 -23.84 -22.04
N SER A 875 2.99 -22.68 -21.68
CA SER A 875 2.29 -21.78 -22.61
C SER A 875 2.57 -20.27 -22.42
N HIS A 876 3.67 -19.92 -21.74
CA HIS A 876 4.02 -18.53 -21.46
C HIS A 876 4.12 -17.67 -22.75
N PRO A 877 3.52 -16.45 -22.82
CA PRO A 877 3.38 -15.74 -24.09
C PRO A 877 4.58 -14.91 -24.56
N ALA A 878 5.56 -14.64 -23.70
CA ALA A 878 6.59 -13.62 -23.98
C ALA A 878 7.79 -14.14 -24.78
N ASP A 879 8.38 -15.26 -24.34
CA ASP A 879 9.70 -15.73 -24.77
C ASP A 879 9.73 -17.28 -24.90
N ASP A 880 10.76 -17.78 -25.60
CA ASP A 880 10.97 -19.16 -26.04
C ASP A 880 10.48 -20.26 -25.07
N GLN A 881 9.50 -21.05 -25.55
CA GLN A 881 8.66 -21.92 -24.72
C GLN A 881 9.40 -23.14 -24.13
N ASN A 882 9.04 -23.47 -22.89
CA ASN A 882 9.38 -24.71 -22.17
C ASN A 882 10.85 -24.85 -21.68
N ASP A 883 11.50 -23.77 -21.20
CA ASP A 883 12.81 -23.90 -20.55
C ASP A 883 12.72 -24.73 -19.24
N PRO A 884 13.31 -25.94 -19.19
CA PRO A 884 13.26 -26.78 -18.01
C PRO A 884 14.18 -26.27 -16.87
N VAL A 885 15.13 -25.38 -17.18
CA VAL A 885 16.08 -24.81 -16.21
C VAL A 885 15.42 -23.68 -15.43
N ALA A 886 14.75 -22.73 -16.09
CA ALA A 886 13.90 -21.73 -15.44
C ALA A 886 12.81 -22.40 -14.59
N PHE A 887 12.13 -23.41 -15.14
CA PHE A 887 11.09 -24.15 -14.40
C PHE A 887 11.67 -24.88 -13.16
N GLU A 888 12.81 -25.56 -13.28
CA GLU A 888 13.48 -26.17 -12.11
C GLU A 888 13.88 -25.11 -11.07
N ASN A 889 14.43 -23.98 -11.49
CA ASN A 889 14.84 -22.92 -10.57
C ASN A 889 13.65 -22.35 -9.80
N ALA A 890 12.51 -22.11 -10.46
CA ALA A 890 11.29 -21.66 -9.80
C ALA A 890 10.73 -22.70 -8.81
N VAL A 891 10.68 -23.99 -9.20
CA VAL A 891 10.31 -25.10 -8.29
C VAL A 891 11.23 -25.13 -7.06
N ARG A 892 12.54 -24.97 -7.26
CA ARG A 892 13.53 -24.92 -6.16
C ARG A 892 13.26 -23.75 -5.22
N THR A 893 13.22 -22.52 -5.74
CA THR A 893 13.02 -21.31 -4.92
C THR A 893 11.69 -21.32 -4.16
N LEU A 894 10.61 -21.85 -4.76
CA LEU A 894 9.32 -22.03 -4.09
C LEU A 894 9.44 -23.02 -2.92
N PHE A 895 10.04 -24.19 -3.14
CA PHE A 895 10.15 -25.22 -2.12
C PHE A 895 11.09 -24.81 -0.99
N ASP A 896 12.23 -24.19 -1.31
CA ASP A 896 13.19 -23.67 -0.34
C ASP A 896 12.56 -22.57 0.55
N ARG A 897 11.68 -21.72 -0.02
CA ARG A 897 10.91 -20.72 0.74
C ARG A 897 9.87 -21.37 1.66
N VAL A 898 9.19 -22.43 1.23
CA VAL A 898 8.26 -23.19 2.08
C VAL A 898 8.99 -23.91 3.22
N ASP A 899 10.10 -24.59 2.95
CA ASP A 899 10.88 -25.30 3.98
C ASP A 899 11.44 -24.35 5.04
N ALA A 900 11.95 -23.18 4.63
CA ALA A 900 12.47 -22.17 5.55
C ALA A 900 11.39 -21.50 6.41
N ARG A 901 10.14 -21.43 5.94
CA ARG A 901 9.04 -20.72 6.62
C ARG A 901 8.10 -21.65 7.39
N LEU A 902 7.93 -22.89 6.95
CA LEU A 902 7.05 -23.90 7.54
C LEU A 902 7.81 -25.22 7.79
N PRO A 903 8.89 -25.23 8.59
CA PRO A 903 9.76 -26.40 8.74
C PRO A 903 9.01 -27.63 9.26
N GLY A 904 8.02 -27.46 10.14
CA GLY A 904 7.21 -28.54 10.72
C GLY A 904 5.97 -28.98 9.92
N ALA A 905 5.65 -28.33 8.80
CA ALA A 905 4.48 -28.69 7.99
C ALA A 905 4.73 -29.95 7.14
N THR A 906 3.68 -30.74 6.90
CA THR A 906 3.70 -31.83 5.92
C THR A 906 3.62 -31.24 4.50
N LYS A 907 4.73 -31.26 3.75
CA LYS A 907 4.78 -30.66 2.40
C LYS A 907 4.55 -31.70 1.31
N ILE A 908 3.75 -31.31 0.32
CA ILE A 908 3.22 -32.19 -0.72
C ILE A 908 3.23 -31.44 -2.06
N ALA A 909 3.84 -32.04 -3.08
CA ALA A 909 3.85 -31.52 -4.44
C ALA A 909 3.02 -32.44 -5.35
N LEU A 910 2.10 -31.85 -6.12
CA LEU A 910 1.35 -32.56 -7.16
C LEU A 910 2.08 -32.44 -8.50
N SER A 911 2.02 -33.49 -9.32
CA SER A 911 2.36 -33.39 -10.76
C SER A 911 1.48 -32.36 -11.48
N PRO A 912 1.95 -31.74 -12.59
CA PRO A 912 1.10 -30.95 -13.47
C PRO A 912 -0.11 -31.78 -13.91
N PHE A 913 -1.32 -31.23 -13.73
CA PHE A 913 -2.54 -31.91 -14.14
C PHE A 913 -2.61 -32.04 -15.67
N TRP A 914 -3.15 -33.16 -16.15
CA TRP A 914 -3.55 -33.30 -17.55
C TRP A 914 -4.84 -34.13 -17.65
N PRO A 915 -5.77 -33.79 -18.54
CA PRO A 915 -7.07 -34.47 -18.69
C PRO A 915 -7.01 -35.96 -19.10
N ASN A 916 -5.87 -36.49 -19.52
CA ASN A 916 -5.74 -37.86 -20.02
C ASN A 916 -4.31 -38.41 -19.87
N GLN A 917 -4.09 -39.71 -20.10
CA GLN A 917 -2.79 -40.39 -19.93
C GLN A 917 -1.78 -40.15 -21.08
N THR A 918 -2.17 -39.46 -22.14
CA THR A 918 -1.30 -39.09 -23.26
C THR A 918 -0.77 -37.67 -23.04
N PHE A 919 0.17 -37.58 -22.10
CA PHE A 919 0.76 -36.32 -21.64
C PHE A 919 1.64 -35.64 -22.71
N PRO A 920 1.62 -34.29 -22.81
CA PRO A 920 2.65 -33.54 -23.51
C PRO A 920 4.03 -33.84 -22.94
N ALA A 921 5.05 -33.90 -23.80
CA ALA A 921 6.42 -34.22 -23.39
C ALA A 921 6.97 -33.25 -22.32
N VAL A 922 6.61 -31.96 -22.42
CA VAL A 922 6.93 -30.96 -21.39
C VAL A 922 6.30 -31.31 -20.03
N ASN A 923 5.02 -31.73 -20.00
CA ASN A 923 4.36 -32.04 -18.73
C ASN A 923 4.91 -33.32 -18.09
N VAL A 924 5.48 -34.25 -18.87
CA VAL A 924 6.29 -35.37 -18.33
C VAL A 924 7.58 -34.84 -17.70
N LEU A 925 8.32 -33.98 -18.41
CA LEU A 925 9.57 -33.38 -17.92
C LEU A 925 9.35 -32.54 -16.65
N TYR A 926 8.30 -31.71 -16.62
CA TYR A 926 7.91 -30.92 -15.45
C TYR A 926 7.44 -31.80 -14.28
N THR A 927 6.74 -32.91 -14.56
CA THR A 927 6.43 -33.93 -13.53
C THR A 927 7.72 -34.45 -12.89
N ASP A 928 8.72 -34.81 -13.70
CA ASP A 928 9.98 -35.36 -13.21
C ASP A 928 10.84 -34.31 -12.48
N ILE A 929 10.79 -33.04 -12.89
CA ILE A 929 11.43 -31.90 -12.20
C ILE A 929 10.81 -31.66 -10.83
N ILE A 930 9.47 -31.62 -10.72
CA ILE A 930 8.75 -31.46 -9.45
C ILE A 930 9.05 -32.65 -8.54
N ARG A 931 8.93 -33.90 -9.05
CA ARG A 931 9.18 -35.11 -8.27
C ARG A 931 10.58 -35.11 -7.66
N ARG A 932 11.63 -34.95 -8.47
CA ARG A 932 13.02 -35.01 -7.97
C ARG A 932 13.38 -33.86 -7.03
N ASN A 933 12.71 -32.71 -7.13
CA ASN A 933 12.89 -31.60 -6.19
C ASN A 933 12.12 -31.75 -4.89
N ALA A 934 10.97 -32.43 -4.91
CA ALA A 934 10.22 -32.82 -3.71
C ALA A 934 10.96 -33.93 -2.95
N GLU A 935 11.30 -35.03 -3.63
CA GLU A 935 11.99 -36.20 -3.05
C GLU A 935 13.35 -35.82 -2.44
N ALA A 936 14.15 -34.98 -3.11
CA ALA A 936 15.43 -34.50 -2.60
C ALA A 936 15.33 -33.64 -1.32
N ARG A 937 14.14 -33.14 -0.98
CA ARG A 937 13.83 -32.38 0.26
C ARG A 937 13.04 -33.20 1.27
N GLY A 938 12.72 -34.47 0.98
CA GLY A 938 11.84 -35.30 1.81
C GLY A 938 10.36 -34.88 1.80
N TRP A 939 9.94 -34.08 0.81
CA TRP A 939 8.53 -33.79 0.57
C TRP A 939 7.83 -35.02 -0.03
N HIS A 940 6.52 -35.12 0.17
CA HIS A 940 5.72 -36.10 -0.54
C HIS A 940 5.45 -35.62 -1.98
N PHE A 941 5.52 -36.54 -2.94
CA PHE A 941 5.10 -36.31 -4.32
C PHE A 941 3.89 -37.19 -4.64
N ILE A 942 2.85 -36.60 -5.26
CA ILE A 942 1.65 -37.32 -5.72
C ILE A 942 1.49 -37.12 -7.23
N ASP A 943 1.34 -38.22 -7.96
CA ASP A 943 1.06 -38.22 -9.39
C ASP A 943 -0.44 -38.02 -9.64
N PHE A 944 -0.85 -36.76 -9.64
CA PHE A 944 -2.25 -36.27 -9.70
C PHE A 944 -2.93 -36.49 -11.06
N ARG A 945 -2.30 -37.23 -11.99
CA ARG A 945 -2.77 -37.47 -13.36
C ARG A 945 -3.74 -38.65 -13.44
N TYR A 946 -4.78 -38.62 -12.61
CA TYR A 946 -5.70 -39.75 -12.39
C TYR A 946 -6.68 -40.05 -13.55
N VAL A 947 -6.96 -39.10 -14.45
CA VAL A 947 -7.99 -39.26 -15.49
C VAL A 947 -7.46 -40.09 -16.66
N LYS A 948 -8.19 -41.16 -17.01
CA LYS A 948 -7.83 -42.08 -18.10
C LYS A 948 -8.46 -41.63 -19.42
N ASN A 949 -7.84 -42.02 -20.55
CA ASN A 949 -8.31 -41.66 -21.89
C ASN A 949 -9.78 -42.06 -22.17
N ALA A 950 -10.27 -43.13 -21.52
CA ALA A 950 -11.66 -43.58 -21.63
C ALA A 950 -12.65 -42.76 -20.79
N ASP A 951 -12.20 -42.06 -19.76
CA ASP A 951 -13.03 -41.31 -18.80
C ASP A 951 -13.04 -39.79 -19.07
N VAL A 952 -12.27 -39.30 -20.05
CA VAL A 952 -12.16 -37.88 -20.42
C VAL A 952 -13.54 -37.24 -20.63
N SER A 953 -14.39 -37.86 -21.45
CA SER A 953 -15.74 -37.37 -21.78
C SER A 953 -16.73 -37.35 -20.62
N ARG A 954 -16.34 -37.87 -19.44
CA ARG A 954 -17.11 -37.89 -18.20
C ARG A 954 -16.56 -36.89 -17.18
N PHE A 955 -15.24 -36.80 -17.06
CA PHE A 955 -14.57 -36.05 -16.01
C PHE A 955 -13.97 -34.72 -16.46
N ILE A 956 -13.96 -34.40 -17.76
CA ILE A 956 -13.42 -33.16 -18.32
C ILE A 956 -14.55 -32.33 -18.94
N SER A 957 -14.38 -31.02 -18.94
CA SER A 957 -15.26 -30.01 -19.50
C SER A 957 -15.25 -29.99 -21.03
N GLY A 958 -16.15 -29.21 -21.64
CA GLY A 958 -16.23 -29.02 -23.09
C GLY A 958 -15.04 -28.27 -23.71
N ASP A 959 -14.23 -27.60 -22.89
CA ASP A 959 -12.93 -27.03 -23.27
C ASP A 959 -11.82 -28.10 -23.45
N GLY A 960 -12.03 -29.33 -22.96
CA GLY A 960 -11.09 -30.43 -23.09
C GLY A 960 -9.88 -30.39 -22.14
N ILE A 961 -9.81 -29.45 -21.20
CA ILE A 961 -8.71 -29.31 -20.23
C ILE A 961 -9.23 -29.30 -18.79
N HIS A 962 -10.19 -28.43 -18.46
CA HIS A 962 -10.65 -28.24 -17.10
C HIS A 962 -11.56 -29.40 -16.67
N PRO A 963 -11.57 -29.82 -15.39
CA PRO A 963 -12.47 -30.87 -14.94
C PRO A 963 -13.96 -30.48 -15.10
N SER A 964 -14.83 -31.49 -15.17
CA SER A 964 -16.27 -31.32 -14.98
C SER A 964 -16.61 -31.34 -13.47
N PRO A 965 -17.84 -30.99 -13.04
CA PRO A 965 -18.28 -31.18 -11.65
C PRO A 965 -18.14 -32.64 -11.16
N ALA A 966 -18.28 -33.63 -12.05
CA ALA A 966 -18.00 -35.03 -11.74
C ALA A 966 -16.48 -35.32 -11.70
N GLY A 967 -15.69 -34.61 -12.50
CA GLY A 967 -14.23 -34.66 -12.49
C GLY A 967 -13.60 -34.15 -11.21
N TRP A 968 -13.95 -32.94 -10.74
CA TRP A 968 -13.43 -32.43 -9.47
C TRP A 968 -13.77 -33.34 -8.28
N ALA A 969 -14.97 -33.93 -8.25
CA ALA A 969 -15.34 -34.91 -7.24
C ALA A 969 -14.50 -36.21 -7.32
N TYR A 970 -14.25 -36.71 -8.54
CA TYR A 970 -13.39 -37.88 -8.76
C TYR A 970 -11.92 -37.61 -8.36
N LEU A 971 -11.36 -36.47 -8.78
CA LEU A 971 -10.01 -36.03 -8.44
C LEU A 971 -9.86 -35.80 -6.93
N GLY A 972 -10.89 -35.24 -6.28
CA GLY A 972 -10.89 -35.03 -4.84
C GLY A 972 -10.91 -36.35 -4.06
N ALA A 973 -11.69 -37.33 -4.50
CA ALA A 973 -11.68 -38.67 -3.90
C ALA A 973 -10.34 -39.37 -4.07
N LYS A 974 -9.72 -39.28 -5.25
CA LYS A 974 -8.40 -39.87 -5.53
C LYS A 974 -7.27 -39.19 -4.76
N LEU A 975 -7.26 -37.86 -4.69
CA LEU A 975 -6.31 -37.14 -3.84
C LEU A 975 -6.53 -37.47 -2.36
N ALA A 976 -7.77 -37.70 -1.92
CA ALA A 976 -8.05 -38.15 -0.55
C ALA A 976 -7.47 -39.56 -0.26
N GLU A 977 -7.54 -40.49 -1.21
CA GLU A 977 -6.91 -41.82 -1.08
C GLU A 977 -5.39 -41.72 -0.89
N ASP A 978 -4.70 -40.90 -1.68
CA ASP A 978 -3.24 -40.75 -1.59
C ASP A 978 -2.79 -39.88 -0.40
N LEU A 979 -3.57 -38.86 -0.01
CA LEU A 979 -3.29 -38.02 1.15
C LEU A 979 -3.54 -38.75 2.49
N ALA A 980 -4.51 -39.67 2.58
CA ALA A 980 -4.87 -40.37 3.83
C ALA A 980 -3.67 -40.92 4.63
N PRO A 981 -2.76 -41.74 4.05
CA PRO A 981 -1.60 -42.27 4.76
C PRO A 981 -0.53 -41.22 5.10
N ILE A 982 -0.50 -40.09 4.38
CA ILE A 982 0.45 -38.99 4.58
C ILE A 982 0.02 -38.12 5.76
N VAL A 983 -1.26 -37.74 5.81
CA VAL A 983 -1.76 -36.73 6.76
C VAL A 983 -2.29 -37.33 8.06
N GLY A 984 -2.67 -38.62 8.05
CA GLY A 984 -3.26 -39.34 9.19
C GLY A 984 -4.79 -39.32 9.23
N GLY A 985 -5.44 -39.30 8.06
CA GLY A 985 -6.90 -39.31 7.93
C GLY A 985 -7.47 -40.71 7.64
N SER A 986 -8.74 -40.92 7.95
CA SER A 986 -9.49 -42.14 7.60
C SER A 986 -10.67 -41.80 6.69
N LEU A 987 -10.69 -42.33 5.47
CA LEU A 987 -11.82 -42.18 4.57
C LEU A 987 -13.10 -42.78 5.17
N PRO A 988 -14.29 -42.22 4.90
CA PRO A 988 -15.56 -42.84 5.26
C PRO A 988 -15.64 -44.27 4.69
N SER A 989 -16.06 -45.23 5.50
CA SER A 989 -16.25 -46.60 5.01
C SER A 989 -17.31 -46.62 3.91
N THR A 990 -16.98 -47.26 2.79
CA THR A 990 -17.90 -47.46 1.67
C THR A 990 -18.93 -48.54 2.00
N GLY A 991 -19.80 -48.23 2.97
CA GLY A 991 -21.01 -49.00 3.21
C GLY A 991 -21.77 -49.16 1.89
N THR A 992 -22.12 -50.40 1.57
CA THR A 992 -22.71 -50.79 0.28
C THR A 992 -23.81 -49.80 -0.12
N PRO A 993 -23.75 -49.16 -1.31
CA PRO A 993 -24.76 -48.20 -1.72
C PRO A 993 -26.14 -48.81 -1.59
N ALA A 994 -27.01 -48.16 -0.81
CA ALA A 994 -28.41 -48.57 -0.73
C ALA A 994 -28.99 -48.61 -2.14
N THR A 995 -29.60 -49.74 -2.50
CA THR A 995 -30.15 -49.99 -3.84
C THR A 995 -30.97 -48.78 -4.28
N PRO A 996 -30.75 -48.22 -5.49
CA PRO A 996 -31.56 -47.11 -5.97
C PRO A 996 -33.05 -47.45 -5.84
N PRO A 997 -33.91 -46.51 -5.38
CA PRO A 997 -35.34 -46.77 -5.33
C PRO A 997 -35.81 -47.18 -6.72
N ALA A 998 -36.57 -48.27 -6.80
CA ALA A 998 -36.92 -48.89 -8.06
C ALA A 998 -37.58 -47.86 -8.99
N THR A 999 -37.07 -47.76 -10.23
CA THR A 999 -37.68 -46.92 -11.26
C THR A 999 -39.08 -47.45 -11.55
N ASP A 1000 -40.09 -46.72 -11.10
CA ASP A 1000 -41.47 -47.05 -11.41
C ASP A 1000 -41.70 -46.97 -12.93
N THR A 1001 -42.44 -47.93 -13.49
CA THR A 1001 -42.44 -48.23 -14.92
C THR A 1001 -43.86 -48.28 -15.49
N GLY A 1002 -44.43 -47.09 -15.71
CA GLY A 1002 -45.68 -46.91 -16.44
C GLY A 1002 -46.32 -45.54 -16.18
N SER A 1003 -47.17 -45.01 -17.05
CA SER A 1003 -47.48 -45.43 -18.42
C SER A 1003 -48.23 -44.33 -19.19
N GLY A 1004 -47.97 -44.20 -20.50
CA GLY A 1004 -48.79 -43.42 -21.45
C GLY A 1004 -48.68 -41.89 -21.40
N GLY A 1005 -48.83 -41.16 -22.50
CA GLY A 1005 -48.90 -41.63 -23.90
C GLY A 1005 -49.63 -40.66 -24.84
N SER A 1006 -49.06 -40.42 -26.04
CA SER A 1006 -49.60 -39.63 -27.16
C SER A 1006 -49.82 -38.12 -26.93
N GLY A 1007 -49.72 -37.25 -27.96
CA GLY A 1007 -49.30 -37.56 -29.33
C GLY A 1007 -49.05 -36.33 -30.23
N SER A 1008 -48.08 -36.51 -31.13
CA SER A 1008 -48.07 -36.09 -32.54
C SER A 1008 -48.82 -34.81 -32.98
N SER A 1009 -48.08 -33.88 -33.58
CA SER A 1009 -48.12 -33.68 -35.04
C SER A 1009 -46.91 -32.86 -35.52
N GLY A 1010 -46.44 -33.10 -36.74
CA GLY A 1010 -45.32 -32.36 -37.31
C GLY A 1010 -45.37 -32.32 -38.84
N SER A 1011 -45.00 -31.16 -39.40
CA SER A 1011 -44.75 -30.89 -40.82
C SER A 1011 -44.31 -29.43 -40.96
N GLY A 1012 -43.37 -29.03 -41.82
CA GLY A 1012 -42.50 -29.81 -42.71
C GLY A 1012 -42.13 -29.01 -43.97
N THR A 1013 -40.96 -29.28 -44.57
CA THR A 1013 -40.50 -28.83 -45.92
C THR A 1013 -40.39 -27.30 -46.14
N ASP A 1014 -39.56 -26.75 -47.06
CA ASP A 1014 -38.50 -27.24 -47.96
C ASP A 1014 -37.33 -26.23 -47.88
N SER A 1015 -36.04 -26.56 -48.04
CA SER A 1015 -35.29 -27.18 -49.16
C SER A 1015 -35.11 -26.29 -50.40
N GLY A 1016 -33.88 -26.28 -50.95
CA GLY A 1016 -33.45 -25.42 -52.07
C GLY A 1016 -32.20 -24.60 -51.76
N GLY A 1017 -31.14 -24.74 -52.56
CA GLY A 1017 -29.90 -23.96 -52.44
C GLY A 1017 -28.94 -24.17 -53.61
N SER A 1018 -27.92 -23.32 -53.74
CA SER A 1018 -26.82 -23.49 -54.70
C SER A 1018 -25.59 -22.63 -54.38
N SER A 1019 -24.47 -23.00 -55.00
CA SER A 1019 -23.17 -22.31 -55.14
C SER A 1019 -23.19 -20.77 -55.28
N GLY A 1020 -22.12 -20.05 -54.91
CA GLY A 1020 -20.85 -20.49 -54.29
C GLY A 1020 -19.62 -19.65 -54.67
N SER A 1021 -18.44 -20.14 -54.30
CA SER A 1021 -17.05 -19.72 -54.69
C SER A 1021 -16.59 -18.29 -54.39
N GLY A 1022 -15.44 -18.20 -53.72
CA GLY A 1022 -14.71 -16.99 -53.33
C GLY A 1022 -13.61 -17.36 -52.35
#